data_AF-A0AAV6PPR8-F1
#
_entry.id   AF-A0AAV6PPR8-F1
#
_cell.length_a   1.000
_cell.length_b   1.000
_cell.length_c   1.000
_cell.angle_alpha   90.00
_cell.angle_beta   90.00
_cell.angle_gamma   90.00
#
_symmetry.space_group_name_H-M   'P 1'
#
loop_
_entity.id
_entity.type
_entity.pdbx_description
1 polymer ?
#
loop_
_entity_poly.entity_id
_entity_poly.type
_entity_poly.pdbx_seq_one_letter_code
_entity_poly.pdbx_strand_id
1 'polypeptide(L)'
;MPFNLHLNVPVVTPAEVTPTTEPELKPEKAPKPAQSHRTKRKRSCKDACEPPAKKILGDGTRSHSTPVTWRSSSTGIVINDLTMEIVRYRLIGPQSHTVLAETLEAATDCNALDKSQPSPLWWPEHCKDESKMNLHKQQADIFNILKDIYSTGELPAGTVLGLAVDDPRLTLPSKKVKALPCVKQTEEVDEEKRRELMLRGVPKNCCQSFLWEQSVRDNVTDNKISEQELNRMRSEVLVPGSRLSPTLLQGRVPVLLVHQPGKQVGHEMSSWGAGWDLLLPKGWGMAFWVPLVYRGVRVGGLNMSLKHSQNKGTPHFPHDYPDCPAGVRFQEEQETELLDNFKRRPPAKRTNYVKHGCLAPFCCPWQQLAEEWELITMEEREERKSESQTETTTHTDTVMEQEMTSQPNIGETKPQSFFTVLRNRKSLKLLSGWCRPTTSKGQRFCRIGQVPLPDSSAVRLFLTEHRMSVVWVRLSLLSKGKPELHAMVCVPLTEDLKLLSNKSDCSGPQEPLHKNHFKTRAKHKKKGSNKTAAASSLSPEKTEAEGSAEPNLPVAAKDPKSSSESSTGLIFGLWPDPLPSVTSHCSRVTLGWVTQGDFSLSAGCGEALGFVSVAGLLSTILSQPTEYRGIVLLRNPTSLHYRLAKINIEV
;
A
#
# COMPACT_ATOMS: atom_id res chain seq x y z
N MET A 1 -10.68 -31.84 -66.44
CA MET A 1 -11.57 -33.02 -66.28
C MET A 1 -11.35 -33.57 -64.87
N PRO A 2 -12.36 -33.95 -64.08
CA PRO A 2 -13.57 -33.22 -63.66
C PRO A 2 -13.77 -33.19 -62.10
N PHE A 3 -14.83 -32.50 -61.63
CA PHE A 3 -15.53 -32.51 -60.30
C PHE A 3 -14.76 -32.07 -59.03
N ASN A 4 -15.08 -31.01 -58.27
CA ASN A 4 -16.27 -30.18 -57.95
C ASN A 4 -17.29 -30.80 -56.96
N LEU A 5 -17.38 -30.22 -55.76
CA LEU A 5 -18.50 -30.20 -54.77
C LEU A 5 -18.20 -29.03 -53.80
N HIS A 6 -18.64 -27.78 -54.07
CA HIS A 6 -19.93 -27.14 -53.77
C HIS A 6 -20.41 -27.12 -52.31
N LEU A 7 -20.46 -25.90 -51.74
CA LEU A 7 -21.64 -25.24 -51.11
C LEU A 7 -21.16 -23.91 -50.49
N ASN A 8 -21.18 -22.74 -51.16
CA ASN A 8 -22.29 -21.82 -51.52
C ASN A 8 -23.18 -21.37 -50.33
N VAL A 9 -23.60 -20.11 -50.09
CA VAL A 9 -23.41 -18.70 -50.61
C VAL A 9 -24.51 -17.86 -49.83
N PRO A 10 -24.76 -16.53 -49.98
CA PRO A 10 -24.38 -15.51 -49.00
C PRO A 10 -25.57 -14.57 -48.61
N VAL A 11 -25.21 -13.39 -48.08
CA VAL A 11 -26.00 -12.20 -47.74
C VAL A 11 -26.71 -11.55 -48.93
N VAL A 12 -27.95 -11.05 -48.74
CA VAL A 12 -28.58 -9.96 -49.54
C VAL A 12 -29.56 -9.13 -48.69
N THR A 13 -29.45 -7.80 -48.79
CA THR A 13 -30.38 -6.73 -48.33
C THR A 13 -31.62 -6.59 -49.22
N PRO A 14 -32.73 -6.02 -48.71
CA PRO A 14 -33.52 -5.15 -49.59
C PRO A 14 -34.07 -3.86 -48.93
N ALA A 15 -34.62 -3.02 -49.82
CA ALA A 15 -34.92 -1.60 -49.73
C ALA A 15 -36.35 -1.25 -49.25
N GLU A 16 -36.53 0.05 -49.10
CA GLU A 16 -37.64 0.90 -48.63
C GLU A 16 -38.89 0.92 -49.53
N VAL A 17 -40.10 0.82 -48.96
CA VAL A 17 -41.38 1.36 -49.51
C VAL A 17 -42.39 1.61 -48.38
N THR A 18 -42.93 2.83 -48.26
CA THR A 18 -44.08 3.24 -47.41
C THR A 18 -45.44 2.97 -48.07
N PRO A 19 -46.51 2.72 -47.29
CA PRO A 19 -47.72 3.56 -47.44
C PRO A 19 -48.56 3.83 -46.16
N THR A 20 -49.10 5.05 -46.13
CA THR A 20 -50.43 5.60 -45.77
C THR A 20 -51.37 5.01 -44.67
N THR A 21 -52.03 5.98 -44.03
CA THR A 21 -52.92 6.18 -42.86
C THR A 21 -54.34 5.54 -42.87
N GLU A 22 -54.76 5.05 -41.67
CA GLU A 22 -56.09 5.12 -40.95
C GLU A 22 -57.44 4.66 -41.60
N PRO A 23 -58.57 4.48 -40.86
CA PRO A 23 -58.87 4.25 -39.41
C PRO A 23 -60.03 3.22 -39.10
N GLU A 24 -60.32 2.96 -37.80
CA GLU A 24 -61.65 2.75 -37.12
C GLU A 24 -61.52 1.88 -35.84
N LEU A 25 -61.59 2.40 -34.59
CA LEU A 25 -62.74 2.81 -33.72
C LEU A 25 -63.46 1.66 -32.95
N LYS A 26 -63.03 1.37 -31.69
CA LYS A 26 -63.72 1.62 -30.35
C LYS A 26 -64.69 0.49 -29.88
N PRO A 27 -65.13 0.34 -28.58
CA PRO A 27 -65.22 1.35 -27.49
C PRO A 27 -64.98 0.93 -25.99
N GLU A 28 -64.86 1.98 -25.16
CA GLU A 28 -65.37 2.17 -23.76
C GLU A 28 -64.82 1.38 -22.55
N LYS A 29 -64.64 1.92 -21.32
CA LYS A 29 -65.05 3.19 -20.67
C LYS A 29 -64.19 3.44 -19.40
N ALA A 30 -63.94 4.72 -19.07
CA ALA A 30 -63.33 5.25 -17.82
C ALA A 30 -64.44 5.53 -16.75
N PRO A 31 -64.23 6.08 -15.50
CA PRO A 31 -63.14 6.97 -15.03
C PRO A 31 -62.61 6.91 -13.55
N LYS A 32 -61.35 7.38 -13.41
CA LYS A 32 -60.61 8.23 -12.39
C LYS A 32 -61.09 8.41 -10.92
N PRO A 33 -60.15 8.64 -9.95
CA PRO A 33 -59.55 9.98 -9.71
C PRO A 33 -58.01 10.02 -9.62
N ALA A 34 -57.43 11.23 -9.66
CA ALA A 34 -56.03 11.57 -9.91
C ALA A 34 -55.20 11.91 -8.65
N GLN A 35 -53.86 11.86 -8.76
CA GLN A 35 -52.84 12.83 -8.26
C GLN A 35 -51.41 12.27 -8.48
N SER A 36 -50.69 12.68 -9.54
CA SER A 36 -49.72 13.79 -9.63
C SER A 36 -48.25 13.37 -9.44
N HIS A 37 -47.62 12.88 -10.51
CA HIS A 37 -46.15 12.83 -10.63
C HIS A 37 -45.60 14.22 -10.96
N ARG A 38 -44.71 14.75 -10.11
CA ARG A 38 -43.99 16.02 -10.33
C ARG A 38 -42.92 15.86 -11.42
N THR A 39 -43.24 16.29 -12.63
CA THR A 39 -42.25 16.58 -13.68
C THR A 39 -41.65 17.96 -13.41
N LYS A 40 -40.36 18.04 -13.09
CA LYS A 40 -39.65 19.32 -12.91
C LYS A 40 -39.46 19.98 -14.28
N ARG A 41 -40.29 20.98 -14.58
CA ARG A 41 -40.12 21.94 -15.68
C ARG A 41 -38.85 22.77 -15.46
N LYS A 42 -37.98 22.83 -16.47
CA LYS A 42 -36.86 23.77 -16.58
C LYS A 42 -37.45 25.16 -16.88
N ARG A 43 -37.45 26.08 -15.90
CA ARG A 43 -37.75 27.50 -16.12
C ARG A 43 -36.49 28.19 -16.64
N SER A 44 -36.61 28.88 -17.77
CA SER A 44 -35.63 29.85 -18.23
C SER A 44 -35.78 31.15 -17.40
N CYS A 45 -34.81 31.46 -16.57
CA CYS A 45 -34.55 32.84 -16.14
C CYS A 45 -33.20 33.25 -16.74
N LYS A 46 -33.22 34.34 -17.52
CA LYS A 46 -32.04 35.11 -17.86
C LYS A 46 -31.67 35.89 -16.61
N ASP A 47 -30.79 35.33 -15.80
CA ASP A 47 -30.02 36.08 -14.81
C ASP A 47 -28.54 35.78 -15.06
N ALA A 48 -27.78 36.84 -15.34
CA ALA A 48 -26.33 36.78 -15.44
C ALA A 48 -25.76 36.64 -14.02
N CYS A 49 -25.73 35.40 -13.53
CA CYS A 49 -24.90 35.00 -12.40
C CYS A 49 -24.54 33.53 -12.60
N GLU A 50 -23.30 33.28 -12.99
CA GLU A 50 -22.73 31.94 -12.96
C GLU A 50 -22.99 31.33 -11.58
N PRO A 51 -23.50 30.08 -11.49
CA PRO A 51 -23.56 29.42 -10.19
C PRO A 51 -22.12 29.29 -9.68
N PRO A 52 -21.79 29.71 -8.45
CA PRO A 52 -20.45 29.56 -7.96
C PRO A 52 -20.20 28.07 -7.80
N ALA A 53 -19.51 27.47 -8.76
CA ALA A 53 -18.82 26.23 -8.52
C ALA A 53 -17.94 26.52 -7.32
N LYS A 54 -18.26 25.94 -6.15
CA LYS A 54 -17.40 26.02 -4.98
C LYS A 54 -16.11 25.30 -5.36
N LYS A 55 -15.19 26.03 -6.00
CA LYS A 55 -13.80 25.65 -6.17
C LYS A 55 -13.23 25.68 -4.77
N ILE A 56 -13.41 24.59 -4.01
CA ILE A 56 -12.56 24.34 -2.86
C ILE A 56 -11.20 24.01 -3.45
N LEU A 57 -10.47 25.07 -3.78
CA LEU A 57 -9.15 25.00 -4.36
C LEU A 57 -8.17 25.05 -3.20
N GLY A 58 -7.96 23.90 -2.55
CA GLY A 58 -7.09 23.77 -1.39
C GLY A 58 -7.70 22.91 -0.28
N ASP A 59 -7.13 23.03 0.91
CA ASP A 59 -7.51 22.23 2.06
C ASP A 59 -8.81 22.74 2.71
N GLY A 60 -9.94 22.18 2.27
CA GLY A 60 -11.26 22.43 2.87
C GLY A 60 -11.42 21.89 4.30
N THR A 61 -10.39 21.23 4.85
CA THR A 61 -10.39 20.72 6.24
C THR A 61 -9.65 21.62 7.22
N ARG A 62 -8.92 22.63 6.74
CA ARG A 62 -8.24 23.63 7.58
C ARG A 62 -9.15 24.79 7.94
N SER A 63 -9.02 25.28 9.17
CA SER A 63 -9.57 26.58 9.54
C SER A 63 -8.75 27.70 8.88
N HIS A 64 -9.39 28.80 8.48
CA HIS A 64 -8.71 29.99 7.94
C HIS A 64 -7.63 30.57 8.87
N SER A 65 -7.67 30.24 10.16
CA SER A 65 -6.75 30.71 11.19
C SER A 65 -5.48 29.85 11.34
N THR A 66 -5.40 28.68 10.71
CA THR A 66 -4.21 27.81 10.86
C THR A 66 -3.07 28.36 10.00
N PRO A 67 -1.93 28.76 10.59
CA PRO A 67 -0.80 29.26 9.81
C PRO A 67 -0.24 28.17 8.90
N VAL A 68 0.11 28.55 7.67
CA VAL A 68 0.68 27.65 6.64
C VAL A 68 2.22 27.73 6.62
N THR A 69 2.77 28.83 7.12
CA THR A 69 4.21 29.13 7.15
C THR A 69 4.62 29.51 8.56
N TRP A 70 5.65 28.86 9.08
CA TRP A 70 6.30 29.20 10.34
C TRP A 70 7.76 29.59 10.07
N ARG A 71 8.24 30.64 10.74
CA ARG A 71 9.64 31.06 10.67
C ARG A 71 10.24 31.04 12.08
N SER A 72 11.37 30.37 12.22
CA SER A 72 12.17 30.39 13.44
C SER A 72 13.09 31.61 13.43
N SER A 73 12.97 32.48 14.43
CA SER A 73 13.85 33.65 14.57
C SER A 73 15.28 33.27 14.98
N SER A 74 15.48 32.13 15.63
CA SER A 74 16.79 31.69 16.14
C SER A 74 17.63 30.96 15.09
N THR A 75 17.00 30.09 14.30
CA THR A 75 17.70 29.26 13.30
C THR A 75 17.52 29.76 11.87
N GLY A 76 16.61 30.72 11.64
CA GLY A 76 16.26 31.20 10.29
C GLY A 76 15.49 30.18 9.44
N ILE A 77 15.14 29.02 9.99
CA ILE A 77 14.42 27.96 9.28
C ILE A 77 12.97 28.39 9.03
N VAL A 78 12.52 28.23 7.79
CA VAL A 78 11.13 28.46 7.37
C VAL A 78 10.49 27.12 7.03
N ILE A 79 9.41 26.78 7.72
CA ILE A 79 8.60 25.59 7.48
C ILE A 79 7.35 26.02 6.72
N ASN A 80 7.16 25.49 5.52
CA ASN A 80 5.98 25.71 4.70
C ASN A 80 5.22 24.40 4.56
N ASP A 81 3.98 24.36 5.03
CA ASP A 81 3.09 23.24 4.76
C ASP A 81 2.41 23.43 3.40
N LEU A 82 2.69 22.52 2.46
CA LEU A 82 2.15 22.54 1.10
C LEU A 82 1.06 21.47 0.89
N THR A 83 0.34 21.09 1.95
CA THR A 83 -0.80 20.19 1.86
C THR A 83 -1.82 20.70 0.82
N MET A 84 -2.18 19.84 -0.14
CA MET A 84 -3.10 20.14 -1.27
C MET A 84 -2.64 21.23 -2.26
N GLU A 85 -1.39 21.68 -2.21
CA GLU A 85 -0.83 22.67 -3.17
C GLU A 85 -0.26 22.03 -4.44
N ILE A 86 0.23 20.80 -4.34
CA ILE A 86 0.85 20.05 -5.43
C ILE A 86 0.12 18.73 -5.61
N VAL A 87 -0.26 18.42 -6.84
CA VAL A 87 -0.89 17.16 -7.22
C VAL A 87 0.18 16.23 -7.78
N ARG A 88 0.17 14.95 -7.37
CA ARG A 88 1.07 13.92 -7.89
C ARG A 88 0.26 12.82 -8.56
N TYR A 89 0.56 12.54 -9.82
CA TYR A 89 0.08 11.34 -10.52
C TYR A 89 1.20 10.35 -10.69
N ARG A 90 0.96 9.09 -10.32
CA ARG A 90 1.90 7.99 -10.52
C ARG A 90 1.46 7.15 -11.71
N LEU A 91 2.21 7.19 -12.79
CA LEU A 91 2.03 6.38 -13.99
C LEU A 91 2.96 5.17 -13.91
N ILE A 92 2.39 3.96 -13.85
CA ILE A 92 3.17 2.71 -13.70
C ILE A 92 2.98 1.87 -14.95
N GLY A 93 4.09 1.35 -15.48
CA GLY A 93 4.09 0.40 -16.58
C GLY A 93 5.07 0.76 -17.69
N PRO A 94 5.40 -0.20 -18.57
CA PRO A 94 6.41 -0.01 -19.62
C PRO A 94 6.03 1.11 -20.59
N GLN A 95 4.75 1.24 -20.93
CA GLN A 95 4.24 2.27 -21.84
C GLN A 95 3.97 3.62 -21.14
N SER A 96 4.24 3.75 -19.84
CA SER A 96 4.04 5.02 -19.12
C SER A 96 4.89 6.13 -19.73
N HIS A 97 6.07 5.78 -20.22
CA HIS A 97 6.97 6.71 -20.91
C HIS A 97 6.38 7.23 -22.22
N THR A 98 5.93 6.33 -23.08
CA THR A 98 5.29 6.67 -24.36
C THR A 98 4.05 7.55 -24.16
N VAL A 99 3.22 7.24 -23.16
CA VAL A 99 2.06 8.06 -22.83
C VAL A 99 2.47 9.48 -22.46
N LEU A 100 3.51 9.66 -21.64
CA LEU A 100 4.00 10.99 -21.26
C LEU A 100 4.57 11.74 -22.46
N ALA A 101 5.36 11.06 -23.29
CA ALA A 101 5.95 11.63 -24.50
C ALA A 101 4.92 12.13 -25.51
N GLU A 102 3.81 11.41 -25.68
CA GLU A 102 2.71 11.80 -26.58
C GLU A 102 1.75 12.84 -25.97
N THR A 103 1.65 12.88 -24.63
CA THR A 103 0.71 13.80 -23.95
C THR A 103 1.33 15.17 -23.74
N LEU A 104 2.63 15.22 -23.46
CA LEU A 104 3.33 16.45 -23.06
C LEU A 104 4.16 16.99 -24.22
N GLU A 105 4.06 18.29 -24.42
CA GLU A 105 4.91 19.06 -25.31
C GLU A 105 5.61 20.13 -24.49
N ALA A 106 6.93 20.27 -24.69
CA ALA A 106 7.70 21.32 -24.05
C ALA A 106 7.19 22.69 -24.52
N ALA A 107 7.13 23.65 -23.60
CA ALA A 107 6.69 24.99 -23.90
C ALA A 107 7.59 25.64 -24.95
N THR A 108 7.00 26.29 -25.94
CA THR A 108 7.70 27.06 -26.96
C THR A 108 8.05 28.47 -26.47
N ASP A 109 9.13 29.03 -27.01
CA ASP A 109 9.55 30.41 -26.76
C ASP A 109 8.44 31.40 -27.14
N CYS A 110 8.28 32.48 -26.37
CA CYS A 110 7.39 33.58 -26.72
C CYS A 110 7.87 34.33 -27.97
N ASN A 111 6.93 34.82 -28.77
CA ASN A 111 7.24 35.68 -29.92
C ASN A 111 7.86 37.00 -29.45
N ALA A 112 8.61 37.67 -30.33
CA ALA A 112 9.30 38.94 -30.00
C ALA A 112 8.35 40.06 -29.53
N LEU A 113 7.09 40.08 -30.02
CA LEU A 113 6.06 41.03 -29.58
C LEU A 113 5.59 40.78 -28.14
N ASP A 114 5.45 39.51 -27.75
CA ASP A 114 5.01 39.14 -26.41
C ASP A 114 6.12 39.34 -25.36
N LYS A 115 7.39 39.33 -25.81
CA LYS A 115 8.55 39.62 -24.97
C LYS A 115 8.72 41.10 -24.65
N SER A 116 8.25 42.02 -25.51
CA SER A 116 8.45 43.46 -25.30
C SER A 116 7.40 44.09 -24.38
N GLN A 117 6.20 43.51 -24.31
CA GLN A 117 5.12 44.02 -23.46
C GLN A 117 5.24 43.50 -22.01
N PRO A 118 4.86 44.30 -21.00
CA PRO A 118 4.68 43.80 -19.64
C PRO A 118 3.41 42.93 -19.59
N SER A 119 3.54 41.68 -19.14
CA SER A 119 2.42 40.76 -19.02
C SER A 119 2.25 40.32 -17.57
N PRO A 120 1.01 40.15 -17.07
CA PRO A 120 0.77 39.58 -15.74
C PRO A 120 1.06 38.07 -15.68
N LEU A 121 1.47 37.45 -16.79
CA LEU A 121 1.77 36.02 -16.89
C LEU A 121 3.24 35.77 -16.60
N TRP A 122 3.53 34.65 -15.93
CA TRP A 122 4.91 34.30 -15.55
C TRP A 122 5.82 33.96 -16.75
N TRP A 123 5.26 33.37 -17.82
CA TRP A 123 6.06 32.84 -18.93
C TRP A 123 6.74 33.91 -19.81
N PRO A 124 6.07 35.01 -20.22
CA PRO A 124 6.76 36.06 -20.99
C PRO A 124 7.87 36.77 -20.20
N GLU A 125 7.70 36.95 -18.88
CA GLU A 125 8.76 37.47 -18.01
C GLU A 125 9.94 36.50 -17.94
N HIS A 126 9.66 35.21 -17.81
CA HIS A 126 10.66 34.15 -17.86
C HIS A 126 11.41 34.14 -19.21
N CYS A 127 10.70 34.38 -20.31
CA CYS A 127 11.30 34.47 -21.65
C CYS A 127 12.21 35.68 -21.87
N LYS A 128 12.18 36.70 -21.02
CA LYS A 128 13.11 37.84 -21.06
C LYS A 128 14.49 37.48 -20.51
N ASP A 129 14.57 36.47 -19.64
CA ASP A 129 15.82 36.03 -19.02
C ASP A 129 16.49 34.95 -19.88
N GLU A 130 17.61 35.31 -20.53
CA GLU A 130 18.36 34.42 -21.41
C GLU A 130 18.87 33.17 -20.68
N SER A 131 19.24 33.29 -19.40
CA SER A 131 19.77 32.18 -18.62
C SER A 131 18.72 31.08 -18.39
N LYS A 132 17.50 31.50 -18.02
CA LYS A 132 16.36 30.61 -17.80
C LYS A 132 15.88 29.98 -19.10
N MET A 133 15.94 30.71 -20.21
CA MET A 133 15.59 30.17 -21.52
C MET A 133 16.62 29.16 -22.05
N ASN A 134 17.91 29.39 -21.82
CA ASN A 134 18.94 28.40 -22.13
C ASN A 134 18.76 27.11 -21.32
N LEU A 135 18.40 27.23 -20.04
CA LEU A 135 18.06 26.08 -19.20
C LEU A 135 16.83 25.33 -19.75
N HIS A 136 15.75 26.05 -20.08
CA HIS A 136 14.54 25.43 -20.63
C HIS A 136 14.80 24.70 -21.96
N LYS A 137 15.65 25.25 -22.82
CA LYS A 137 16.08 24.59 -24.07
C LYS A 137 16.80 23.26 -23.78
N GLN A 138 17.75 23.26 -22.84
CA GLN A 138 18.42 22.02 -22.42
C GLN A 138 17.44 20.99 -21.85
N GLN A 139 16.46 21.43 -21.04
CA GLN A 139 15.41 20.57 -20.50
C GLN A 139 14.53 19.97 -21.62
N ALA A 140 14.16 20.78 -22.61
CA ALA A 140 13.38 20.35 -23.76
C ALA A 140 14.16 19.36 -24.64
N ASP A 141 15.45 19.58 -24.86
CA ASP A 141 16.32 18.69 -25.62
C ASP A 141 16.43 17.32 -24.94
N ILE A 142 16.66 17.30 -23.63
CA ILE A 142 16.65 16.05 -22.85
C ILE A 142 15.29 15.38 -22.91
N PHE A 143 14.21 16.15 -22.79
CA PHE A 143 12.87 15.58 -22.90
C PHE A 143 12.63 14.95 -24.26
N ASN A 144 13.12 15.54 -25.35
CA ASN A 144 13.02 14.95 -26.69
C ASN A 144 13.85 13.66 -26.81
N ILE A 145 15.09 13.63 -26.29
CA ILE A 145 15.89 12.40 -26.21
C ILE A 145 15.15 11.32 -25.41
N LEU A 146 14.50 11.71 -24.31
CA LEU A 146 13.67 10.80 -23.54
C LEU A 146 12.55 10.21 -24.40
N LYS A 147 11.82 11.01 -25.20
CA LYS A 147 10.71 10.50 -26.05
C LYS A 147 11.08 9.30 -26.93
N ASP A 148 12.35 9.20 -27.33
CA ASP A 148 12.86 8.12 -28.18
C ASP A 148 13.24 6.85 -27.40
N ILE A 149 13.26 6.89 -26.06
CA ILE A 149 13.52 5.73 -25.21
C ILE A 149 12.30 4.80 -25.19
N TYR A 150 12.54 3.52 -25.43
CA TYR A 150 11.49 2.52 -25.54
C TYR A 150 10.91 2.07 -24.18
N SER A 151 11.73 2.01 -23.12
CA SER A 151 11.35 1.43 -21.83
C SER A 151 11.78 2.30 -20.64
N THR A 152 10.90 2.44 -19.65
CA THR A 152 11.24 3.08 -18.36
C THR A 152 12.32 2.33 -17.58
N GLY A 153 12.50 1.03 -17.82
CA GLY A 153 13.49 0.22 -17.10
C GLY A 153 14.94 0.55 -17.44
N GLU A 154 15.18 1.26 -18.54
CA GLU A 154 16.52 1.65 -19.03
C GLU A 154 17.09 2.87 -18.30
N LEU A 155 16.22 3.66 -17.67
CA LEU A 155 16.62 4.90 -17.02
C LEU A 155 17.20 4.64 -15.63
N PRO A 156 18.22 5.43 -15.23
CA PRO A 156 18.71 5.37 -13.87
C PRO A 156 17.60 5.71 -12.87
N ALA A 157 17.72 5.06 -11.72
CA ALA A 157 16.73 5.16 -10.65
C ALA A 157 16.68 6.57 -10.06
N GLY A 158 15.47 7.10 -9.87
CA GLY A 158 15.28 8.40 -9.25
C GLY A 158 15.67 9.58 -10.14
N THR A 159 15.72 9.40 -11.47
CA THR A 159 15.94 10.49 -12.43
C THR A 159 14.87 11.56 -12.25
N VAL A 160 15.28 12.83 -12.16
CA VAL A 160 14.39 13.99 -12.01
C VAL A 160 14.60 14.93 -13.19
N LEU A 161 13.51 15.41 -13.78
CA LEU A 161 13.53 16.41 -14.85
C LEU A 161 12.49 17.49 -14.56
N GLY A 162 12.94 18.74 -14.46
CA GLY A 162 12.05 19.90 -14.50
C GLY A 162 11.74 20.27 -15.94
N LEU A 163 10.48 20.61 -16.23
CA LEU A 163 10.08 21.03 -17.57
C LEU A 163 8.90 21.99 -17.48
N ALA A 164 8.88 23.03 -18.31
CA ALA A 164 7.67 23.79 -18.58
C ALA A 164 6.97 23.18 -19.80
N VAL A 165 5.69 22.84 -19.66
CA VAL A 165 4.90 22.18 -20.70
C VAL A 165 3.71 23.02 -21.10
N ASP A 166 3.23 22.76 -22.30
CA ASP A 166 1.97 23.29 -22.78
C ASP A 166 0.79 22.55 -22.16
N ASP A 167 -0.35 23.23 -22.08
CA ASP A 167 -1.60 22.63 -21.65
C ASP A 167 -1.90 21.38 -22.53
N PRO A 168 -1.87 20.16 -21.96
CA PRO A 168 -2.05 18.93 -22.72
C PRO A 168 -3.47 18.78 -23.29
N ARG A 169 -4.41 19.64 -22.89
CA ARG A 169 -5.74 19.70 -23.49
C ARG A 169 -5.71 20.26 -24.91
N LEU A 170 -4.66 20.99 -25.30
CA LEU A 170 -4.51 21.55 -26.66
C LEU A 170 -4.27 20.47 -27.72
N THR A 171 -3.68 19.33 -27.33
CA THR A 171 -3.33 18.17 -28.17
C THR A 171 -4.24 16.96 -27.92
N LEU A 172 -5.43 17.19 -27.35
CA LEU A 172 -6.38 16.12 -27.00
C LEU A 172 -6.93 15.44 -28.27
N PRO A 173 -6.77 14.11 -28.42
CA PRO A 173 -7.31 13.40 -29.58
C PRO A 173 -8.85 13.32 -29.50
N SER A 174 -9.50 13.26 -30.67
CA SER A 174 -10.97 13.19 -30.77
C SER A 174 -11.55 11.87 -30.24
N LYS A 175 -10.78 10.78 -30.31
CA LYS A 175 -11.10 9.47 -29.76
C LYS A 175 -10.02 9.03 -28.80
N LYS A 176 -10.35 8.07 -27.93
CA LYS A 176 -9.34 7.42 -27.10
C LYS A 176 -8.41 6.59 -28.00
N VAL A 177 -7.12 6.92 -27.97
CA VAL A 177 -6.08 6.25 -28.76
C VAL A 177 -5.08 5.68 -27.78
N LYS A 178 -4.62 4.46 -28.00
CA LYS A 178 -3.54 3.89 -27.19
C LYS A 178 -2.22 4.48 -27.67
N ALA A 179 -1.43 5.05 -26.75
CA ALA A 179 -0.08 5.51 -27.08
C ALA A 179 0.78 4.35 -27.59
N LEU A 180 1.52 4.58 -28.67
CA LEU A 180 2.36 3.58 -29.34
C LEU A 180 3.80 4.11 -29.45
N PRO A 181 4.80 3.27 -29.15
CA PRO A 181 6.19 3.69 -29.30
C PRO A 181 6.45 4.03 -30.76
N CYS A 182 7.03 5.20 -31.01
CA CYS A 182 7.39 5.63 -32.35
C CYS A 182 8.69 4.93 -32.74
N VAL A 183 8.64 4.01 -33.70
CA VAL A 183 9.85 3.40 -34.29
C VAL A 183 10.30 4.33 -35.43
N LYS A 184 11.01 5.41 -35.09
CA LYS A 184 11.78 6.15 -36.11
C LYS A 184 13.16 5.50 -36.23
N GLN A 185 13.76 5.56 -37.41
CA GLN A 185 15.18 5.22 -37.58
C GLN A 185 15.98 6.34 -36.90
N THR A 186 16.63 6.03 -35.77
CA THR A 186 17.44 6.99 -35.04
C THR A 186 18.73 7.30 -35.81
N GLU A 187 19.11 8.57 -35.89
CA GLU A 187 20.43 8.97 -36.38
C GLU A 187 21.52 8.56 -35.36
N GLU A 188 22.72 8.19 -35.83
CA GLU A 188 23.81 7.69 -34.94
C GLU A 188 24.17 8.67 -33.81
N VAL A 189 24.03 9.98 -34.05
CA VAL A 189 24.33 11.05 -33.08
C VAL A 189 23.35 11.05 -31.89
N ASP A 190 22.10 10.66 -32.11
CA ASP A 190 21.09 10.63 -31.05
C ASP A 190 21.18 9.36 -30.19
N GLU A 191 21.74 8.28 -30.73
CA GLU A 191 22.07 7.07 -29.96
C GLU A 191 23.21 7.31 -28.95
N GLU A 192 24.22 8.12 -29.29
CA GLU A 192 25.29 8.45 -28.35
C GLU A 192 24.78 9.30 -27.18
N LYS A 193 23.95 10.32 -27.46
CA LYS A 193 23.30 11.13 -26.42
C LYS A 193 22.39 10.29 -25.53
N ARG A 194 21.63 9.36 -26.11
CA ARG A 194 20.79 8.42 -25.36
C ARG A 194 21.63 7.55 -24.44
N ARG A 195 22.74 7.00 -24.94
CA ARG A 195 23.67 6.19 -24.15
C ARG A 195 24.29 7.00 -23.01
N GLU A 196 24.68 8.25 -23.26
CA GLU A 196 25.18 9.13 -22.20
C GLU A 196 24.12 9.36 -21.13
N LEU A 197 22.86 9.63 -21.52
CA LEU A 197 21.75 9.82 -20.58
C LEU A 197 21.46 8.56 -19.75
N MET A 198 21.55 7.37 -20.34
CA MET A 198 21.36 6.11 -19.62
C MET A 198 22.48 5.84 -18.60
N LEU A 199 23.73 6.23 -18.91
CA LEU A 199 24.89 5.99 -18.05
C LEU A 199 25.05 7.05 -16.96
N ARG A 200 24.90 8.33 -17.31
CA ARG A 200 25.14 9.47 -16.41
C ARG A 200 23.88 10.04 -15.78
N GLY A 201 22.71 9.77 -16.35
CA GLY A 201 21.44 10.36 -15.93
C GLY A 201 21.29 11.81 -16.37
N VAL A 202 20.18 12.42 -15.96
CA VAL A 202 19.86 13.81 -16.28
C VAL A 202 20.86 14.76 -15.58
N PRO A 203 21.43 15.76 -16.28
CA PRO A 203 22.32 16.76 -15.68
C PRO A 203 21.64 17.54 -14.57
N LYS A 204 22.42 17.90 -13.53
CA LYS A 204 21.92 18.57 -12.31
C LYS A 204 21.13 19.85 -12.59
N ASN A 205 21.56 20.65 -13.57
CA ASN A 205 20.91 21.92 -13.91
C ASN A 205 19.47 21.69 -14.37
N CYS A 206 19.24 20.64 -15.17
CA CYS A 206 17.93 20.31 -15.74
C CYS A 206 16.93 19.77 -14.70
N CYS A 207 17.38 19.44 -13.48
CA CYS A 207 16.50 19.04 -12.39
C CYS A 207 15.74 20.22 -11.75
N GLN A 208 16.12 21.47 -12.04
CA GLN A 208 15.46 22.66 -11.51
C GLN A 208 14.05 22.81 -12.09
N SER A 209 13.06 23.07 -11.24
CA SER A 209 11.67 23.29 -11.67
C SER A 209 11.09 24.54 -11.02
N PHE A 210 10.36 25.32 -11.82
CA PHE A 210 9.63 26.52 -11.40
C PHE A 210 8.37 26.19 -10.58
N LEU A 211 8.02 24.90 -10.44
CA LEU A 211 6.94 24.44 -9.58
C LEU A 211 7.13 24.86 -8.10
N TRP A 212 8.37 25.06 -7.67
CA TRP A 212 8.69 25.42 -6.29
C TRP A 212 8.40 26.89 -5.95
N GLU A 213 8.29 27.77 -6.94
CA GLU A 213 7.98 29.18 -6.74
C GLU A 213 6.47 29.38 -6.51
N GLN A 214 6.11 30.01 -5.39
CA GLN A 214 4.70 30.25 -5.04
C GLN A 214 4.01 31.18 -6.03
N SER A 215 4.68 32.28 -6.43
CA SER A 215 4.18 33.23 -7.42
C SER A 215 3.80 32.55 -8.73
N VAL A 216 4.63 31.61 -9.21
CA VAL A 216 4.38 30.86 -10.44
C VAL A 216 3.20 29.92 -10.27
N ARG A 217 3.09 29.19 -9.14
CA ARG A 217 1.95 28.31 -8.88
C ARG A 217 0.63 29.06 -8.88
N ASP A 218 0.56 30.16 -8.12
CA ASP A 218 -0.66 30.95 -8.00
C ASP A 218 -1.03 31.57 -9.36
N ASN A 219 -0.04 32.11 -10.09
CA ASN A 219 -0.23 32.66 -11.43
C ASN A 219 -0.82 31.63 -12.41
N VAL A 220 -0.27 30.41 -12.43
CA VAL A 220 -0.70 29.34 -13.33
C VAL A 220 -2.08 28.80 -12.96
N THR A 221 -2.42 28.78 -11.67
CA THR A 221 -3.74 28.32 -11.22
C THR A 221 -4.83 29.36 -11.48
N ASP A 222 -4.56 30.64 -11.26
CA ASP A 222 -5.54 31.73 -11.42
C ASP A 222 -5.83 32.04 -12.89
N ASN A 223 -4.80 32.01 -13.74
CA ASN A 223 -4.94 32.30 -15.17
C ASN A 223 -5.33 31.08 -16.02
N LYS A 224 -5.78 29.98 -15.40
CA LYS A 224 -6.16 28.76 -16.13
C LYS A 224 -7.40 29.00 -16.99
N ILE A 225 -7.28 28.75 -18.30
CA ILE A 225 -8.41 28.77 -19.24
C ILE A 225 -9.52 27.77 -18.85
N SER A 226 -10.76 28.24 -18.93
CA SER A 226 -11.95 27.45 -18.63
C SER A 226 -12.15 26.33 -19.65
N GLU A 227 -12.78 25.23 -19.24
CA GLU A 227 -13.07 24.12 -20.14
C GLU A 227 -14.07 24.50 -21.24
N GLN A 228 -15.01 25.39 -20.92
CA GLN A 228 -15.99 25.89 -21.87
C GLN A 228 -15.33 26.68 -23.00
N GLU A 229 -14.40 27.57 -22.66
CA GLU A 229 -13.66 28.34 -23.65
C GLU A 229 -12.85 27.43 -24.57
N LEU A 230 -12.13 26.47 -23.98
CA LEU A 230 -11.29 25.55 -24.74
C LEU A 230 -12.13 24.66 -25.67
N ASN A 231 -13.34 24.26 -25.24
CA ASN A 231 -14.28 23.55 -26.11
C ASN A 231 -14.87 24.44 -27.21
N ARG A 232 -15.11 25.73 -26.95
CA ARG A 232 -15.52 26.70 -27.97
C ARG A 232 -14.44 26.82 -29.05
N MET A 233 -13.19 27.03 -28.64
CA MET A 233 -12.04 27.06 -29.57
C MET A 233 -11.96 25.76 -30.40
N ARG A 234 -12.17 24.59 -29.80
CA ARG A 234 -12.21 23.31 -30.56
C ARG A 234 -13.33 23.25 -31.58
N SER A 235 -14.48 23.84 -31.31
CA SER A 235 -15.61 23.86 -32.26
C SER A 235 -15.39 24.84 -33.42
N GLU A 236 -14.55 25.85 -33.23
CA GLU A 236 -14.19 26.84 -34.25
C GLU A 236 -13.09 26.30 -35.20
N VAL A 237 -12.26 25.36 -34.72
CA VAL A 237 -11.23 24.73 -35.56
C VAL A 237 -11.86 23.80 -36.59
N LEU A 238 -11.59 24.10 -37.87
CA LEU A 238 -12.15 23.39 -39.03
C LEU A 238 -11.73 21.91 -39.13
N VAL A 239 -10.58 21.54 -38.56
CA VAL A 239 -10.05 20.17 -38.61
C VAL A 239 -10.18 19.52 -37.23
N PRO A 240 -11.13 18.60 -37.05
CA PRO A 240 -11.31 17.89 -35.78
C PRO A 240 -10.06 17.13 -35.38
N GLY A 241 -9.59 17.34 -34.16
CA GLY A 241 -8.42 16.65 -33.59
C GLY A 241 -7.06 17.23 -34.00
N SER A 242 -7.03 18.34 -34.72
CA SER A 242 -5.80 19.13 -34.87
C SER A 242 -5.47 19.88 -33.57
N ARG A 243 -4.18 20.23 -33.38
CA ARG A 243 -3.73 21.01 -32.23
C ARG A 243 -4.35 22.41 -32.28
N LEU A 244 -4.91 22.87 -31.17
CA LEU A 244 -5.42 24.24 -31.05
C LEU A 244 -4.26 25.24 -31.20
N SER A 245 -4.38 26.16 -32.16
CA SER A 245 -3.41 27.24 -32.41
C SER A 245 -4.12 28.60 -32.47
N PRO A 246 -3.50 29.70 -31.98
CA PRO A 246 -2.15 29.80 -31.39
C PRO A 246 -2.08 29.25 -29.96
N THR A 247 -0.88 28.83 -29.54
CA THR A 247 -0.64 28.41 -28.14
C THR A 247 -0.79 29.62 -27.23
N LEU A 248 -1.84 29.61 -26.41
CA LEU A 248 -2.13 30.70 -25.47
C LEU A 248 -0.99 30.79 -24.44
N LEU A 249 -0.51 32.02 -24.20
CA LEU A 249 0.54 32.30 -23.21
C LEU A 249 0.14 31.88 -21.77
N GLN A 250 -1.17 31.77 -21.51
CA GLN A 250 -1.77 31.34 -20.24
C GLN A 250 -1.67 29.82 -19.99
N GLY A 251 -1.36 29.03 -21.02
CA GLY A 251 -1.34 27.56 -20.97
C GLY A 251 0.01 26.95 -20.64
N ARG A 252 0.98 27.72 -20.13
CA ARG A 252 2.34 27.24 -19.84
C ARG A 252 2.44 26.85 -18.38
N VAL A 253 2.66 25.56 -18.12
CA VAL A 253 2.59 24.96 -16.79
C VAL A 253 3.95 24.36 -16.43
N PRO A 254 4.56 24.75 -15.29
CA PRO A 254 5.75 24.07 -14.81
C PRO A 254 5.37 22.72 -14.20
N VAL A 255 6.07 21.67 -14.61
CA VAL A 255 5.89 20.32 -14.10
C VAL A 255 7.22 19.74 -13.63
N LEU A 256 7.14 18.70 -12.82
CA LEU A 256 8.31 17.92 -12.41
C LEU A 256 8.04 16.45 -12.71
N LEU A 257 8.95 15.85 -13.46
CA LEU A 257 8.93 14.44 -13.80
C LEU A 257 9.94 13.71 -12.91
N VAL A 258 9.48 12.70 -12.16
CA VAL A 258 10.34 11.89 -11.30
C VAL A 258 10.20 10.42 -11.70
N HIS A 259 11.29 9.82 -12.14
CA HIS A 259 11.32 8.41 -12.50
C HIS A 259 11.34 7.54 -11.23
N GLN A 260 10.34 6.67 -11.10
CA GLN A 260 10.28 5.65 -10.06
C GLN A 260 10.91 4.37 -10.60
N PRO A 261 12.04 3.92 -10.01
CA PRO A 261 12.60 2.65 -10.42
C PRO A 261 11.64 1.50 -10.11
N GLY A 262 11.72 0.47 -10.93
CA GLY A 262 11.06 -0.80 -10.66
C GLY A 262 11.64 -1.50 -9.43
N LYS A 263 11.35 -2.79 -9.31
CA LYS A 263 11.93 -3.65 -8.28
C LYS A 263 13.46 -3.72 -8.46
N GLN A 264 14.19 -2.93 -7.67
CA GLN A 264 15.67 -2.89 -7.71
C GLN A 264 16.30 -4.03 -6.91
N VAL A 265 15.54 -4.56 -5.98
CA VAL A 265 16.01 -5.48 -4.96
C VAL A 265 15.38 -6.85 -5.20
N GLY A 266 16.18 -7.91 -5.09
CA GLY A 266 15.78 -9.27 -5.46
C GLY A 266 16.22 -9.65 -6.88
N HIS A 267 16.25 -10.95 -7.14
CA HIS A 267 16.71 -11.51 -8.43
C HIS A 267 15.59 -11.67 -9.46
N GLU A 268 14.35 -11.41 -9.07
CA GLU A 268 13.17 -11.59 -9.90
C GLU A 268 12.73 -10.26 -10.50
N MET A 269 12.57 -10.22 -11.84
CA MET A 269 11.94 -9.13 -12.59
C MET A 269 12.45 -7.71 -12.24
N SER A 270 13.75 -7.44 -12.48
CA SER A 270 14.48 -6.22 -12.05
C SER A 270 13.98 -4.86 -12.58
N SER A 271 12.87 -4.82 -13.31
CA SER A 271 12.22 -3.60 -13.81
C SER A 271 10.71 -3.55 -13.50
N TRP A 272 10.20 -4.52 -12.73
CA TRP A 272 8.79 -4.61 -12.43
C TRP A 272 8.30 -3.39 -11.66
N GLY A 273 7.22 -2.78 -12.13
CA GLY A 273 6.65 -1.61 -11.47
C GLY A 273 7.41 -0.30 -11.69
N ALA A 274 8.31 -0.23 -12.68
CA ALA A 274 8.90 1.03 -13.12
C ALA A 274 7.83 1.99 -13.68
N GLY A 275 8.07 3.28 -13.54
CA GLY A 275 7.10 4.29 -13.93
C GLY A 275 7.56 5.72 -13.65
N TRP A 276 6.64 6.66 -13.82
CA TRP A 276 6.89 8.09 -13.65
C TRP A 276 5.90 8.69 -12.66
N ASP A 277 6.39 9.54 -11.77
CA ASP A 277 5.55 10.49 -11.07
C ASP A 277 5.56 11.82 -11.79
N LEU A 278 4.37 12.34 -12.08
CA LEU A 278 4.13 13.66 -12.62
C LEU A 278 3.60 14.56 -11.51
N LEU A 279 4.35 15.59 -11.16
CA LEU A 279 3.94 16.60 -10.18
C LEU A 279 3.45 17.86 -10.89
N LEU A 280 2.32 18.37 -10.44
CA LEU A 280 1.56 19.46 -11.06
C LEU A 280 1.11 20.48 -9.99
N PRO A 281 0.95 21.76 -10.36
CA PRO A 281 0.27 22.73 -9.49
C PRO A 281 -1.19 22.35 -9.21
N LYS A 282 -1.74 22.80 -8.08
CA LYS A 282 -3.18 22.71 -7.79
C LYS A 282 -4.01 23.34 -8.91
N GLY A 283 -5.22 22.80 -9.12
CA GLY A 283 -6.12 23.24 -10.20
C GLY A 283 -5.83 22.64 -11.58
N TRP A 284 -4.62 22.10 -11.83
CA TRP A 284 -4.27 21.46 -13.10
C TRP A 284 -4.48 19.95 -13.15
N GLY A 285 -4.87 19.33 -12.04
CA GLY A 285 -5.08 17.87 -11.95
C GLY A 285 -5.97 17.31 -13.07
N MET A 286 -7.24 17.73 -13.15
CA MET A 286 -8.17 17.25 -14.18
C MET A 286 -7.75 17.60 -15.61
N ALA A 287 -7.05 18.73 -15.79
CA ALA A 287 -6.58 19.17 -17.10
C ALA A 287 -5.53 18.23 -17.69
N PHE A 288 -4.67 17.66 -16.85
CA PHE A 288 -3.70 16.64 -17.26
C PHE A 288 -4.31 15.23 -17.24
N TRP A 289 -5.25 14.96 -16.33
CA TRP A 289 -5.88 13.66 -16.19
C TRP A 289 -6.62 13.20 -17.45
N VAL A 290 -7.45 14.08 -18.04
CA VAL A 290 -8.26 13.72 -19.21
C VAL A 290 -7.40 13.33 -20.42
N PRO A 291 -6.39 14.12 -20.85
CA PRO A 291 -5.46 13.73 -21.90
C PRO A 291 -4.78 12.37 -21.67
N LEU A 292 -4.30 12.11 -20.44
CA LEU A 292 -3.67 10.83 -20.09
C LEU A 292 -4.63 9.65 -20.28
N VAL A 293 -5.89 9.79 -19.86
CA VAL A 293 -6.92 8.75 -20.06
C VAL A 293 -7.26 8.58 -21.53
N TYR A 294 -7.29 9.66 -22.31
CA TYR A 294 -7.50 9.60 -23.76
C TYR A 294 -6.35 8.91 -24.50
N ARG A 295 -5.16 8.86 -23.91
CA ARG A 295 -4.00 8.08 -24.40
C ARG A 295 -3.99 6.61 -23.96
N GLY A 296 -5.08 6.13 -23.35
CA GLY A 296 -5.30 4.73 -23.02
C GLY A 296 -4.84 4.29 -21.62
N VAL A 297 -4.53 5.24 -20.72
CA VAL A 297 -4.19 4.94 -19.33
C VAL A 297 -5.40 4.37 -18.59
N ARG A 298 -5.18 3.27 -17.86
CA ARG A 298 -6.16 2.71 -16.92
C ARG A 298 -5.88 3.20 -15.51
N VAL A 299 -6.95 3.47 -14.78
CA VAL A 299 -6.88 4.05 -13.44
C VAL A 299 -7.06 2.95 -12.40
N GLY A 300 -6.13 2.89 -11.44
CA GLY A 300 -6.22 2.02 -10.27
C GLY A 300 -6.47 2.82 -8.99
N GLY A 301 -7.26 2.27 -8.06
CA GLY A 301 -7.47 2.84 -6.73
C GLY A 301 -6.47 2.32 -5.68
N LEU A 302 -6.79 2.55 -4.40
CA LEU A 302 -5.94 2.17 -3.27
C LEU A 302 -5.61 0.67 -3.23
N ASN A 303 -6.58 -0.20 -3.51
CA ASN A 303 -6.35 -1.65 -3.57
C ASN A 303 -5.31 -2.02 -4.64
N MET A 304 -5.30 -1.35 -5.80
CA MET A 304 -4.30 -1.62 -6.83
C MET A 304 -2.91 -1.12 -6.41
N SER A 305 -2.83 -0.01 -5.68
CA SER A 305 -1.58 0.48 -5.07
C SER A 305 -1.02 -0.50 -4.03
N LEU A 306 -1.89 -1.10 -3.22
CA LEU A 306 -1.52 -2.16 -2.27
C LEU A 306 -0.99 -3.38 -3.02
N LYS A 307 -1.74 -3.90 -4.00
CA LYS A 307 -1.30 -5.02 -4.86
C LYS A 307 -0.01 -4.73 -5.60
N HIS A 308 0.17 -3.48 -6.02
CA HIS A 308 1.41 -3.05 -6.64
C HIS A 308 2.58 -3.19 -5.67
N SER A 309 2.45 -2.66 -4.45
CA SER A 309 3.51 -2.75 -3.43
C SER A 309 3.78 -4.21 -3.04
N GLN A 310 2.73 -5.02 -2.92
CA GLN A 310 2.81 -6.45 -2.63
C GLN A 310 3.64 -7.21 -3.68
N ASN A 311 3.30 -7.06 -4.97
CA ASN A 311 4.02 -7.73 -6.05
C ASN A 311 5.44 -7.15 -6.24
N LYS A 312 5.68 -5.88 -5.87
CA LYS A 312 7.03 -5.30 -5.82
C LYS A 312 7.88 -5.92 -4.71
N GLY A 313 7.27 -6.47 -3.66
CA GLY A 313 7.93 -6.89 -2.43
C GLY A 313 8.28 -5.73 -1.49
N THR A 314 7.65 -4.56 -1.65
CA THR A 314 7.94 -3.36 -0.85
C THR A 314 6.82 -3.09 0.16
N PRO A 315 7.15 -2.70 1.41
CA PRO A 315 6.13 -2.36 2.41
C PRO A 315 5.33 -1.12 2.00
N HIS A 316 4.00 -1.19 2.16
CA HIS A 316 3.03 -0.14 1.87
C HIS A 316 2.68 0.64 3.14
N PHE A 317 2.98 1.94 3.15
CA PHE A 317 2.61 2.83 4.26
C PHE A 317 1.11 3.19 4.17
N PRO A 318 0.35 3.21 5.29
CA PRO A 318 0.76 2.96 6.68
C PRO A 318 0.69 1.48 7.13
N HIS A 319 0.07 0.61 6.33
CA HIS A 319 -0.30 -0.75 6.67
C HIS A 319 0.85 -1.64 7.19
N ASP A 320 2.01 -1.59 6.53
CA ASP A 320 3.14 -2.49 6.83
C ASP A 320 4.17 -1.86 7.78
N TYR A 321 3.80 -0.87 8.59
CA TYR A 321 4.73 -0.17 9.50
C TYR A 321 4.24 -0.26 10.95
N PRO A 322 4.41 -1.42 11.61
CA PRO A 322 3.81 -1.68 12.92
C PRO A 322 4.45 -0.88 14.07
N ASP A 323 5.63 -0.30 13.85
CA ASP A 323 6.35 0.52 14.82
C ASP A 323 5.92 1.99 14.81
N CYS A 324 5.28 2.46 13.73
CA CYS A 324 4.88 3.86 13.62
C CYS A 324 3.49 4.09 14.24
N PRO A 325 3.21 5.27 14.84
CA PRO A 325 1.90 5.58 15.40
C PRO A 325 0.75 5.49 14.37
N ALA A 326 1.05 5.79 13.09
CA ALA A 326 0.08 5.65 12.00
C ALA A 326 -0.28 4.19 11.73
N GLY A 327 0.69 3.27 11.83
CA GLY A 327 0.49 1.84 11.64
C GLY A 327 -0.26 1.22 12.82
N VAL A 328 0.01 1.65 14.05
CA VAL A 328 -0.74 1.22 15.24
C VAL A 328 -2.22 1.59 15.11
N ARG A 329 -2.52 2.86 14.78
CA ARG A 329 -3.90 3.30 14.55
C ARG A 329 -4.58 2.53 13.41
N PHE A 330 -3.85 2.32 12.30
CA PHE A 330 -4.38 1.55 11.18
C PHE A 330 -4.69 0.10 11.58
N GLN A 331 -3.83 -0.54 12.39
CA GLN A 331 -4.05 -1.90 12.88
C GLN A 331 -5.27 -1.96 13.80
N GLU A 332 -5.47 -0.98 14.69
CA GLU A 332 -6.64 -0.89 15.56
C GLU A 332 -7.95 -0.72 14.74
N GLU A 333 -7.93 0.11 13.70
CA GLU A 333 -9.05 0.28 12.77
C GLU A 333 -9.35 -1.03 12.03
N GLN A 334 -8.32 -1.71 11.51
CA GLN A 334 -8.46 -2.99 10.81
C GLN A 334 -8.98 -4.09 11.75
N GLU A 335 -8.46 -4.16 12.98
CA GLU A 335 -8.92 -5.11 13.99
C GLU A 335 -10.41 -4.89 14.30
N THR A 336 -10.82 -3.65 14.50
CA THR A 336 -12.23 -3.28 14.74
C THR A 336 -13.11 -3.70 13.56
N GLU A 337 -12.69 -3.41 12.32
CA GLU A 337 -13.43 -3.80 11.11
C GLU A 337 -13.57 -5.33 11.00
N LEU A 338 -12.48 -6.08 11.21
CA LEU A 338 -12.47 -7.55 11.14
C LEU A 338 -13.31 -8.17 12.25
N LEU A 339 -13.27 -7.61 13.45
CA LEU A 339 -14.04 -8.05 14.59
C LEU A 339 -15.55 -7.78 14.40
N ASP A 340 -15.92 -6.64 13.83
CA ASP A 340 -17.31 -6.35 13.45
C ASP A 340 -17.80 -7.28 12.34
N ASN A 341 -16.97 -7.53 11.32
CA ASN A 341 -17.24 -8.51 10.28
C ASN A 341 -17.42 -9.92 10.85
N PHE A 342 -16.66 -10.29 11.88
CA PHE A 342 -16.78 -11.58 12.58
C PHE A 342 -18.05 -11.66 13.44
N LYS A 343 -18.40 -10.60 14.17
CA LYS A 343 -19.63 -10.51 14.98
C LYS A 343 -20.89 -10.55 14.12
N ARG A 344 -20.85 -9.98 12.91
CA ARG A 344 -21.97 -9.99 11.95
C ARG A 344 -22.32 -11.40 11.48
N ARG A 345 -21.35 -12.31 11.45
CA ARG A 345 -21.57 -13.70 11.01
C ARG A 345 -22.15 -14.55 12.16
N PRO A 346 -23.19 -15.37 11.90
CA PRO A 346 -23.74 -16.24 12.92
C PRO A 346 -22.73 -17.32 13.33
N PRO A 347 -22.77 -17.83 14.59
CA PRO A 347 -21.76 -18.75 15.13
C PRO A 347 -21.45 -20.00 14.30
N ALA A 348 -22.41 -20.54 13.56
CA ALA A 348 -22.23 -21.74 12.73
C ALA A 348 -21.60 -21.45 11.35
N LYS A 349 -21.48 -20.18 10.95
CA LYS A 349 -20.93 -19.75 9.64
C LYS A 349 -19.60 -19.03 9.77
N ARG A 350 -19.03 -18.96 10.98
CA ARG A 350 -17.73 -18.37 11.26
C ARG A 350 -16.76 -19.39 11.83
N THR A 351 -15.48 -19.21 11.55
CA THR A 351 -14.41 -20.08 12.03
C THR A 351 -14.27 -19.99 13.54
N ASN A 352 -14.00 -21.12 14.18
CA ASN A 352 -13.70 -21.17 15.61
C ASN A 352 -12.18 -21.11 15.80
N TYR A 353 -11.62 -19.92 15.93
CA TYR A 353 -10.17 -19.72 16.02
C TYR A 353 -9.53 -20.43 17.22
N VAL A 354 -10.26 -20.58 18.33
CA VAL A 354 -9.81 -21.38 19.49
C VAL A 354 -9.55 -22.83 19.10
N LYS A 355 -10.42 -23.46 18.29
CA LYS A 355 -10.20 -24.83 17.83
C LYS A 355 -9.07 -24.95 16.80
N HIS A 356 -8.91 -23.92 15.98
CA HIS A 356 -7.87 -23.85 14.96
C HIS A 356 -6.50 -23.46 15.54
N GLY A 357 -6.43 -23.14 16.83
CA GLY A 357 -5.21 -22.72 17.52
C GLY A 357 -4.65 -21.38 17.04
N CYS A 358 -5.50 -20.51 16.50
CA CYS A 358 -5.13 -19.14 16.14
C CYS A 358 -5.49 -18.22 17.31
N LEU A 359 -4.47 -17.61 17.93
CA LEU A 359 -4.63 -16.73 19.09
C LEU A 359 -5.16 -15.34 18.70
N ALA A 360 -4.46 -14.69 17.75
CA ALA A 360 -4.78 -13.36 17.27
C ALA A 360 -5.13 -13.40 15.77
N PRO A 361 -6.40 -13.62 15.40
CA PRO A 361 -6.82 -13.67 13.99
C PRO A 361 -7.00 -12.27 13.35
N PHE A 362 -7.12 -11.22 14.16
CA PHE A 362 -7.47 -9.86 13.71
C PHE A 362 -6.36 -8.82 13.89
N CYS A 363 -5.30 -9.19 14.59
CA CYS A 363 -4.12 -8.36 14.81
C CYS A 363 -2.88 -9.25 14.90
N CYS A 364 -1.70 -8.63 14.84
CA CYS A 364 -0.43 -9.33 14.98
C CYS A 364 0.26 -8.87 16.28
N PRO A 365 0.41 -9.73 17.30
CA PRO A 365 0.97 -9.35 18.59
C PRO A 365 2.51 -9.31 18.56
N TRP A 366 3.06 -8.34 17.82
CA TRP A 366 4.51 -8.19 17.62
C TRP A 366 5.29 -8.04 18.92
N GLN A 367 4.72 -7.29 19.86
CA GLN A 367 5.36 -7.00 21.15
C GLN A 367 5.54 -8.28 21.98
N GLN A 368 4.46 -9.05 22.16
CA GLN A 368 4.50 -10.32 22.91
C GLN A 368 5.45 -11.32 22.24
N LEU A 369 5.44 -11.40 20.91
CA LEU A 369 6.36 -12.25 20.16
C LEU A 369 7.83 -11.88 20.40
N ALA A 370 8.16 -10.60 20.37
CA ALA A 370 9.53 -10.14 20.57
C ALA A 370 10.03 -10.42 22.00
N GLU A 371 9.16 -10.23 23.00
CA GLU A 371 9.46 -10.55 24.40
C GLU A 371 9.66 -12.05 24.62
N GLU A 372 8.75 -12.89 24.11
CA GLU A 372 8.84 -14.35 24.26
C GLU A 372 10.09 -14.93 23.58
N TRP A 373 10.46 -14.44 22.40
CA TRP A 373 11.68 -14.91 21.73
C TRP A 373 12.97 -14.47 22.43
N GLU A 374 12.98 -13.29 23.07
CA GLU A 374 14.12 -12.87 23.88
C GLU A 374 14.27 -13.80 25.10
N LEU A 375 13.15 -14.16 25.76
CA LEU A 375 13.15 -15.12 26.87
C LEU A 375 13.66 -16.50 26.44
N ILE A 376 13.14 -17.06 25.33
CA ILE A 376 13.60 -18.35 24.79
C ILE A 376 15.12 -18.32 24.51
N THR A 377 15.61 -17.22 23.94
CA THR A 377 17.04 -17.09 23.63
C THR A 377 17.90 -16.98 24.90
N MET A 378 17.36 -16.40 25.97
CA MET A 378 18.03 -16.33 27.28
C MET A 378 18.03 -17.70 27.98
N GLU A 379 16.92 -18.43 27.95
CA GLU A 379 16.80 -19.78 28.52
C GLU A 379 17.75 -20.77 27.82
N GLU A 380 17.76 -20.79 26.48
CA GLU A 380 18.71 -21.60 25.70
C GLU A 380 20.19 -21.27 26.02
N ARG A 381 20.47 -20.06 26.52
CA ARG A 381 21.83 -19.65 26.94
C ARG A 381 22.17 -20.19 28.32
N GLU A 382 21.20 -20.25 29.22
CA GLU A 382 21.38 -20.78 30.57
C GLU A 382 21.55 -22.30 30.52
N GLU A 383 20.74 -23.01 29.74
CA GLU A 383 20.84 -24.46 29.56
C GLU A 383 22.20 -24.89 29.00
N ARG A 384 22.69 -24.21 27.96
CA ARG A 384 24.02 -24.47 27.38
C ARG A 384 25.17 -24.16 28.34
N LYS A 385 25.00 -23.23 29.28
CA LYS A 385 25.98 -22.95 30.32
C LYS A 385 25.96 -24.00 31.43
N SER A 386 24.79 -24.53 31.78
CA SER A 386 24.70 -25.64 32.72
C SER A 386 25.31 -26.92 32.16
N GLU A 387 25.04 -27.27 30.90
CA GLU A 387 25.61 -28.47 30.26
C GLU A 387 27.15 -28.42 30.15
N SER A 388 27.72 -27.22 29.91
CA SER A 388 29.17 -27.04 29.87
C SER A 388 29.84 -27.02 31.26
N GLN A 389 29.06 -26.97 32.35
CA GLN A 389 29.55 -27.08 33.72
C GLN A 389 29.39 -28.50 34.29
N THR A 390 28.41 -29.29 33.83
CA THR A 390 28.20 -30.67 34.31
C THR A 390 29.22 -31.69 33.80
N GLU A 391 30.02 -31.38 32.77
CA GLU A 391 31.08 -32.28 32.28
C GLU A 391 32.37 -32.27 33.14
N THR A 392 32.47 -31.46 34.22
CA THR A 392 33.72 -31.34 35.01
C THR A 392 33.68 -31.81 36.47
N THR A 393 32.62 -32.45 36.97
CA THR A 393 32.61 -32.92 38.37
C THR A 393 31.94 -34.27 38.57
N THR A 394 32.74 -35.30 38.86
CA THR A 394 32.31 -36.56 39.46
C THR A 394 32.19 -36.42 40.98
N HIS A 395 31.00 -36.80 41.47
CA HIS A 395 30.62 -37.30 42.81
C HIS A 395 31.20 -36.66 44.10
N THR A 396 30.30 -36.12 44.93
CA THR A 396 30.04 -36.61 46.30
C THR A 396 28.64 -36.18 46.79
N ASP A 397 27.91 -37.14 47.37
CA ASP A 397 26.59 -36.97 48.00
C ASP A 397 26.62 -36.07 49.24
N THR A 398 25.61 -35.21 49.40
CA THR A 398 25.10 -34.81 50.73
C THR A 398 23.63 -34.37 50.63
N VAL A 399 22.85 -34.75 51.64
CA VAL A 399 21.38 -34.66 51.78
C VAL A 399 20.95 -33.37 52.51
N MET A 400 19.70 -32.92 52.28
CA MET A 400 18.92 -31.82 52.92
C MET A 400 19.22 -30.40 52.41
N GLU A 401 18.28 -29.48 52.17
CA GLU A 401 16.89 -29.31 52.66
C GLU A 401 16.06 -28.46 51.67
N GLN A 402 14.72 -28.58 51.71
CA GLN A 402 13.77 -27.71 51.01
C GLN A 402 13.74 -26.33 51.66
N GLU A 403 13.98 -25.26 50.90
CA GLU A 403 13.51 -23.91 51.25
C GLU A 403 12.77 -23.23 50.09
N MET A 404 11.63 -22.68 50.47
CA MET A 404 10.63 -22.01 49.67
C MET A 404 10.72 -20.52 50.01
N THR A 405 11.31 -19.70 49.13
CA THR A 405 11.34 -18.23 49.25
C THR A 405 11.50 -17.65 47.83
N SER A 406 10.44 -17.14 47.22
CA SER A 406 9.87 -15.79 47.33
C SER A 406 10.28 -14.91 46.15
N GLN A 407 9.28 -14.42 45.43
CA GLN A 407 9.35 -13.47 44.32
C GLN A 407 10.33 -12.30 44.58
N PRO A 408 11.12 -11.86 43.59
CA PRO A 408 11.69 -10.53 43.64
C PRO A 408 10.65 -9.53 43.14
N ASN A 409 9.93 -8.90 44.07
CA ASN A 409 9.34 -7.58 43.88
C ASN A 409 10.37 -6.54 44.32
N ILE A 410 11.11 -5.95 43.38
CA ILE A 410 11.70 -4.61 43.54
C ILE A 410 11.54 -3.87 42.22
N GLY A 411 10.85 -2.73 42.31
CA GLY A 411 10.50 -1.87 41.19
C GLY A 411 11.72 -1.19 40.60
N GLU A 412 12.15 -1.70 39.46
CA GLU A 412 12.76 -0.87 38.42
C GLU A 412 11.66 -0.54 37.42
N THR A 413 11.42 0.74 37.18
CA THR A 413 10.66 1.22 36.03
C THR A 413 11.35 0.68 34.77
N LYS A 414 10.92 -0.50 34.30
CA LYS A 414 11.35 -1.08 33.03
C LYS A 414 11.15 -0.01 31.96
N PRO A 415 12.16 0.33 31.14
CA PRO A 415 11.90 1.11 29.95
C PRO A 415 10.80 0.37 29.19
N GLN A 416 9.74 1.09 28.78
CA GLN A 416 8.67 0.50 27.96
C GLN A 416 9.35 -0.24 26.81
N SER A 417 9.37 -1.56 26.86
CA SER A 417 10.04 -2.39 25.89
C SER A 417 9.25 -2.22 24.61
N PHE A 418 9.77 -1.47 23.64
CA PHE A 418 9.18 -1.42 22.31
C PHE A 418 10.00 -2.33 21.41
N PHE A 419 9.33 -3.20 20.66
CA PHE A 419 10.00 -3.95 19.60
C PHE A 419 10.52 -2.99 18.51
N THR A 420 11.63 -3.36 17.86
CA THR A 420 12.24 -2.55 16.81
C THR A 420 12.16 -3.24 15.46
N VAL A 421 11.90 -2.47 14.39
CA VAL A 421 11.92 -3.01 13.02
C VAL A 421 13.31 -2.82 12.41
N LEU A 422 13.99 -3.92 12.09
CA LEU A 422 15.33 -3.89 11.51
C LEU A 422 15.29 -3.40 10.05
N ARG A 423 15.85 -2.21 9.80
CA ARG A 423 15.94 -1.59 8.46
C ARG A 423 17.38 -1.37 7.97
N ASN A 424 18.39 -1.69 8.78
CA ASN A 424 19.79 -1.49 8.42
C ASN A 424 20.21 -2.42 7.28
N ARG A 425 20.52 -1.85 6.10
CA ARG A 425 20.86 -2.60 4.89
C ARG A 425 22.09 -3.51 5.06
N LYS A 426 23.07 -3.17 5.91
CA LYS A 426 24.24 -4.02 6.15
C LYS A 426 23.83 -5.30 6.88
N SER A 427 23.09 -5.15 7.97
CA SER A 427 22.56 -6.26 8.77
C SER A 427 21.61 -7.14 7.96
N LEU A 428 20.73 -6.54 7.16
CA LEU A 428 19.80 -7.29 6.33
C LEU A 428 20.50 -8.06 5.19
N LYS A 429 21.61 -7.55 4.64
CA LYS A 429 22.43 -8.28 3.66
C LYS A 429 23.09 -9.53 4.27
N LEU A 430 23.55 -9.43 5.52
CA LEU A 430 24.07 -10.59 6.27
C LEU A 430 22.97 -11.64 6.48
N LEU A 431 21.79 -11.20 6.97
CA LEU A 431 20.62 -12.09 7.14
C LEU A 431 20.18 -12.74 5.82
N SER A 432 20.16 -11.97 4.73
CA SER A 432 19.87 -12.48 3.38
C SER A 432 20.87 -13.55 2.95
N GLY A 433 22.16 -13.38 3.28
CA GLY A 433 23.20 -14.37 3.04
C GLY A 433 22.95 -15.68 3.80
N TRP A 434 22.60 -15.59 5.08
CA TRP A 434 22.35 -16.77 5.94
C TRP A 434 21.06 -17.52 5.60
N CYS A 435 20.04 -16.82 5.09
CA CYS A 435 18.76 -17.42 4.69
C CYS A 435 18.80 -18.15 3.34
N ARG A 436 19.86 -18.00 2.53
CA ARG A 436 19.92 -18.62 1.20
C ARG A 436 20.37 -20.09 1.30
N PRO A 437 19.61 -21.04 0.71
CA PRO A 437 20.08 -22.41 0.56
C PRO A 437 21.37 -22.47 -0.25
N THR A 438 22.29 -23.35 0.15
CA THR A 438 23.58 -23.53 -0.53
C THR A 438 23.44 -24.19 -1.91
N THR A 439 22.29 -24.80 -2.21
CA THR A 439 22.09 -25.69 -3.38
C THR A 439 20.77 -25.45 -4.14
N SER A 440 20.43 -24.22 -4.52
CA SER A 440 19.35 -24.03 -5.50
C SER A 440 19.84 -24.38 -6.91
N LYS A 441 19.57 -25.60 -7.38
CA LYS A 441 19.83 -26.06 -8.75
C LYS A 441 19.26 -25.03 -9.76
N GLY A 442 20.13 -24.41 -10.55
CA GLY A 442 19.74 -23.57 -11.69
C GLY A 442 19.95 -22.05 -11.55
N GLN A 443 20.30 -21.53 -10.36
CA GLN A 443 20.85 -20.18 -10.28
C GLN A 443 22.36 -20.26 -10.46
N ARG A 444 22.91 -19.55 -11.46
CA ARG A 444 24.35 -19.30 -11.54
C ARG A 444 24.79 -18.81 -10.16
N PHE A 445 25.85 -19.41 -9.60
CA PHE A 445 26.53 -18.90 -8.42
C PHE A 445 26.68 -17.39 -8.57
N CYS A 446 25.82 -16.61 -7.91
CA CYS A 446 26.10 -15.20 -7.75
C CYS A 446 27.36 -15.17 -6.91
N ARG A 447 28.48 -14.72 -7.50
CA ARG A 447 29.71 -14.36 -6.79
C ARG A 447 29.48 -13.14 -5.89
N ILE A 448 28.42 -13.16 -5.07
CA ILE A 448 28.34 -12.35 -3.87
C ILE A 448 29.36 -13.01 -2.94
N GLY A 449 30.43 -12.29 -2.63
CA GLY A 449 31.57 -12.78 -1.85
C GLY A 449 31.09 -13.65 -0.70
N GLN A 450 31.74 -14.81 -0.53
CA GLN A 450 31.39 -15.81 0.47
C GLN A 450 31.00 -15.13 1.77
N VAL A 451 29.69 -15.06 2.04
CA VAL A 451 29.24 -14.67 3.37
C VAL A 451 29.67 -15.83 4.25
N PRO A 452 30.46 -15.58 5.31
CA PRO A 452 30.86 -16.65 6.21
C PRO A 452 29.61 -17.39 6.68
N LEU A 453 29.72 -18.71 6.75
CA LEU A 453 28.71 -19.51 7.44
C LEU A 453 28.46 -18.88 8.82
N PRO A 454 27.22 -18.89 9.32
CA PRO A 454 26.90 -18.29 10.60
C PRO A 454 27.69 -19.00 11.70
N ASP A 455 28.79 -18.40 12.14
CA ASP A 455 29.49 -18.82 13.35
C ASP A 455 28.63 -18.47 14.56
N SER A 456 28.51 -19.40 15.51
CA SER A 456 27.66 -19.22 16.71
C SER A 456 27.99 -17.93 17.48
N SER A 457 29.26 -17.50 17.48
CA SER A 457 29.71 -16.24 18.10
C SER A 457 29.21 -14.99 17.35
N ALA A 458 29.25 -14.99 16.01
CA ALA A 458 28.80 -13.87 15.18
C ALA A 458 27.28 -13.69 15.28
N VAL A 459 26.52 -14.79 15.28
CA VAL A 459 25.07 -14.75 15.49
C VAL A 459 24.72 -14.19 16.86
N ARG A 460 25.47 -14.58 17.91
CA ARG A 460 25.26 -14.05 19.27
C ARG A 460 25.51 -12.56 19.37
N LEU A 461 26.58 -12.05 18.77
CA LEU A 461 26.85 -10.61 18.71
C LEU A 461 25.72 -9.87 17.99
N PHE A 462 25.23 -10.44 16.88
CA PHE A 462 24.10 -9.88 16.15
C PHE A 462 22.82 -9.80 16.98
N LEU A 463 22.51 -10.85 17.76
CA LEU A 463 21.35 -10.86 18.66
C LEU A 463 21.49 -9.83 19.79
N THR A 464 22.69 -9.65 20.33
CA THR A 464 22.91 -8.63 21.36
C THR A 464 22.75 -7.21 20.84
N GLU A 465 23.07 -6.97 19.58
CA GLU A 465 22.88 -5.67 18.92
C GLU A 465 21.40 -5.43 18.56
N HIS A 466 20.70 -6.47 18.08
CA HIS A 466 19.33 -6.40 17.57
C HIS A 466 18.33 -7.12 18.50
N ARG A 467 18.30 -6.71 19.77
CA ARG A 467 17.32 -7.22 20.76
C ARG A 467 15.90 -6.86 20.36
N MET A 468 14.94 -7.72 20.70
CA MET A 468 13.50 -7.50 20.47
C MET A 468 13.18 -6.99 19.05
N SER A 469 13.91 -7.47 18.05
CA SER A 469 13.82 -6.96 16.69
C SER A 469 13.03 -7.87 15.76
N VAL A 470 12.23 -7.26 14.89
CA VAL A 470 11.52 -7.94 13.80
C VAL A 470 12.05 -7.50 12.44
N VAL A 471 12.02 -8.40 11.47
CA VAL A 471 12.51 -8.15 10.11
C VAL A 471 11.41 -8.38 9.08
N TRP A 472 11.34 -7.49 8.09
CA TRP A 472 10.46 -7.63 6.93
C TRP A 472 10.94 -8.75 6.02
N VAL A 473 10.06 -9.69 5.70
CA VAL A 473 10.36 -10.86 4.88
C VAL A 473 9.33 -11.05 3.78
N ARG A 474 9.81 -11.54 2.63
CA ARG A 474 8.97 -12.08 1.55
C ARG A 474 8.97 -13.60 1.65
N LEU A 475 7.78 -14.18 1.64
CA LEU A 475 7.53 -15.61 1.72
C LEU A 475 6.97 -16.08 0.39
N SER A 476 7.63 -17.05 -0.24
CA SER A 476 7.14 -17.68 -1.47
C SER A 476 6.78 -19.14 -1.17
N LEU A 477 5.53 -19.53 -1.39
CA LEU A 477 5.07 -20.90 -1.17
C LEU A 477 5.72 -21.86 -2.19
N LEU A 478 6.19 -23.00 -1.71
CA LEU A 478 6.76 -24.05 -2.56
C LEU A 478 5.69 -24.96 -3.18
N SER A 479 4.57 -25.14 -2.47
CA SER A 479 3.43 -25.92 -2.93
C SER A 479 2.22 -25.04 -3.24
N LYS A 480 1.23 -25.61 -3.93
CA LYS A 480 -0.02 -24.90 -4.26
C LYS A 480 -0.68 -24.39 -2.99
N GLY A 481 -0.97 -23.10 -2.92
CA GLY A 481 -1.65 -22.49 -1.77
C GLY A 481 -1.81 -20.99 -1.96
N LYS A 482 -2.77 -20.41 -1.24
CA LYS A 482 -2.97 -18.96 -1.15
C LYS A 482 -2.76 -18.53 0.30
N PRO A 483 -1.73 -17.74 0.61
CA PRO A 483 -1.57 -17.17 1.94
C PRO A 483 -2.68 -16.15 2.21
N GLU A 484 -3.13 -16.10 3.46
CA GLU A 484 -4.16 -15.15 3.92
C GLU A 484 -3.56 -14.07 4.83
N LEU A 485 -4.34 -13.02 5.08
CA LEU A 485 -4.05 -12.00 6.09
C LEU A 485 -3.87 -12.64 7.47
N HIS A 486 -2.87 -12.20 8.22
CA HIS A 486 -2.51 -12.70 9.57
C HIS A 486 -2.17 -14.19 9.61
N ALA A 487 -1.73 -14.77 8.48
CA ALA A 487 -1.17 -16.12 8.48
C ALA A 487 0.07 -16.20 9.38
N MET A 488 0.16 -17.28 10.16
CA MET A 488 1.26 -17.52 11.09
C MET A 488 2.41 -18.19 10.35
N VAL A 489 3.62 -17.68 10.61
CA VAL A 489 4.88 -18.29 10.18
C VAL A 489 5.41 -19.12 11.34
N CYS A 490 5.75 -20.38 11.11
CA CYS A 490 6.17 -21.31 12.15
C CYS A 490 7.51 -22.00 11.81
N VAL A 491 8.24 -22.38 12.86
CA VAL A 491 9.48 -23.17 12.76
C VAL A 491 9.15 -24.59 12.28
N PRO A 492 9.82 -25.11 11.24
CA PRO A 492 9.66 -26.49 10.81
C PRO A 492 10.40 -27.46 11.74
N LEU A 493 9.84 -28.63 11.99
CA LEU A 493 10.56 -29.74 12.63
C LEU A 493 11.41 -30.51 11.61
N THR A 494 12.36 -31.31 12.10
CA THR A 494 13.20 -32.18 11.24
C THR A 494 12.36 -33.19 10.45
N GLU A 495 11.23 -33.64 10.99
CA GLU A 495 10.24 -34.48 10.31
C GLU A 495 9.59 -33.76 9.12
N ASP A 496 9.25 -32.48 9.31
CA ASP A 496 8.60 -31.66 8.29
C ASP A 496 9.56 -31.40 7.11
N LEU A 497 10.87 -31.28 7.39
CA LEU A 497 11.90 -31.14 6.36
C LEU A 497 12.14 -32.41 5.55
N LYS A 498 11.98 -33.60 6.15
CA LYS A 498 12.07 -34.89 5.43
C LYS A 498 10.94 -35.06 4.41
N LEU A 499 9.80 -34.41 4.61
CA LEU A 499 8.72 -34.41 3.61
C LEU A 499 9.18 -33.77 2.29
N LEU A 500 10.01 -32.71 2.33
CA LEU A 500 10.54 -32.06 1.12
C LEU A 500 11.41 -32.97 0.25
N SER A 501 12.20 -33.87 0.86
CA SER A 501 13.05 -34.79 0.10
C SER A 501 12.23 -35.83 -0.67
N ASN A 502 11.03 -36.15 -0.19
CA ASN A 502 10.13 -37.14 -0.78
C ASN A 502 9.17 -36.44 -1.74
N LYS A 503 9.62 -36.17 -2.97
CA LYS A 503 8.96 -35.36 -4.03
C LYS A 503 7.53 -35.74 -4.47
N SER A 504 6.83 -36.67 -3.80
CA SER A 504 5.40 -36.87 -3.97
C SER A 504 4.62 -35.68 -3.39
N ASP A 505 3.54 -35.25 -4.07
CA ASP A 505 2.70 -34.09 -3.74
C ASP A 505 2.67 -33.72 -2.24
N CYS A 506 3.60 -32.85 -1.82
CA CYS A 506 3.81 -32.51 -0.42
C CYS A 506 2.70 -31.57 0.09
N SER A 507 1.57 -32.15 0.48
CA SER A 507 0.72 -31.50 1.48
C SER A 507 1.49 -31.46 2.79
N GLY A 508 1.71 -30.25 3.34
CA GLY A 508 2.38 -30.11 4.62
C GLY A 508 1.57 -30.71 5.77
N PRO A 509 2.18 -30.83 6.97
CA PRO A 509 1.55 -31.44 8.13
C PRO A 509 0.28 -30.69 8.54
N GLN A 510 -0.60 -31.37 9.26
CA GLN A 510 -1.83 -30.78 9.79
C GLN A 510 -1.71 -30.54 11.30
N GLU A 511 -2.14 -29.36 11.75
CA GLU A 511 -2.24 -29.02 13.16
C GLU A 511 -3.36 -29.83 13.85
N PRO A 512 -3.10 -30.44 15.03
CA PRO A 512 -4.14 -31.06 15.83
C PRO A 512 -5.18 -30.03 16.32
N LEU A 513 -6.42 -30.49 16.50
CA LEU A 513 -7.49 -29.63 16.99
C LEU A 513 -7.29 -29.28 18.47
N HIS A 514 -7.33 -27.98 18.75
CA HIS A 514 -7.17 -27.44 20.11
C HIS A 514 -8.44 -27.61 20.94
N LYS A 515 -8.29 -27.94 22.22
CA LYS A 515 -9.41 -28.11 23.16
C LYS A 515 -9.97 -26.74 23.55
N ASN A 516 -11.25 -26.52 23.27
CA ASN A 516 -11.90 -25.26 23.63
C ASN A 516 -12.47 -25.33 25.06
N HIS A 517 -11.63 -25.03 26.05
CA HIS A 517 -11.99 -24.97 27.47
C HIS A 517 -12.99 -23.85 27.81
N PHE A 518 -13.19 -22.88 26.93
CA PHE A 518 -14.05 -21.71 27.16
C PHE A 518 -15.53 -21.95 26.81
N LYS A 519 -15.86 -23.02 26.06
CA LYS A 519 -17.27 -23.32 25.71
C LYS A 519 -18.13 -23.59 26.93
N THR A 520 -17.59 -24.28 27.94
CA THR A 520 -18.30 -24.56 29.20
C THR A 520 -18.56 -23.27 29.94
N ARG A 521 -17.53 -22.42 30.11
CA ARG A 521 -17.65 -21.09 30.76
C ARG A 521 -18.67 -20.17 30.07
N ALA A 522 -18.67 -20.13 28.73
CA ALA A 522 -19.64 -19.33 27.97
C ALA A 522 -21.09 -19.84 28.09
N LYS A 523 -21.29 -21.17 28.11
CA LYS A 523 -22.61 -21.78 28.36
C LYS A 523 -23.11 -21.48 29.79
N HIS A 524 -22.25 -21.58 30.80
CA HIS A 524 -22.61 -21.27 32.18
C HIS A 524 -22.96 -19.79 32.37
N LYS A 525 -22.22 -18.86 31.75
CA LYS A 525 -22.55 -17.42 31.78
C LYS A 525 -23.86 -17.08 31.07
N LYS A 526 -24.16 -17.69 29.90
CA LYS A 526 -25.47 -17.50 29.23
C LYS A 526 -26.63 -18.06 30.04
N LYS A 527 -26.44 -19.21 30.71
CA LYS A 527 -27.47 -19.82 31.57
C LYS A 527 -27.68 -19.03 32.87
N GLY A 528 -26.63 -18.38 33.40
CA GLY A 528 -26.71 -17.46 34.53
C GLY A 528 -27.37 -16.12 34.18
N SER A 529 -26.97 -15.50 33.07
CA SER A 529 -27.52 -14.23 32.57
C SER A 529 -29.02 -14.33 32.23
N ASN A 530 -29.46 -15.43 31.61
CA ASN A 530 -30.89 -15.66 31.37
C ASN A 530 -31.69 -15.91 32.66
N LYS A 531 -31.05 -16.43 33.73
CA LYS A 531 -31.71 -16.59 35.04
C LYS A 531 -31.84 -15.27 35.80
N THR A 532 -30.84 -14.38 35.71
CA THR A 532 -30.90 -13.05 36.33
C THR A 532 -31.83 -12.08 35.59
N ALA A 533 -31.96 -12.21 34.26
CA ALA A 533 -32.95 -11.44 33.48
C ALA A 533 -34.40 -11.90 33.74
N ALA A 534 -34.62 -13.19 34.04
CA ALA A 534 -35.95 -13.71 34.40
C ALA A 534 -36.35 -13.40 35.86
N ALA A 535 -35.39 -13.13 36.75
CA ALA A 535 -35.65 -12.78 38.15
C ALA A 535 -35.88 -11.27 38.37
N SER A 536 -35.48 -10.41 37.42
CA SER A 536 -35.66 -8.95 37.49
C SER A 536 -36.98 -8.46 36.88
N SER A 537 -37.83 -9.37 36.39
CA SER A 537 -39.12 -9.05 35.76
C SER A 537 -40.34 -9.26 36.68
N LEU A 538 -40.18 -9.23 38.01
CA LEU A 538 -41.27 -9.34 38.99
C LEU A 538 -41.28 -8.15 39.96
N SER A 539 -42.06 -7.12 39.58
CA SER A 539 -42.77 -6.08 40.39
C SER A 539 -41.93 -5.11 41.28
N PRO A 540 -42.34 -3.83 41.47
CA PRO A 540 -43.65 -3.48 42.03
C PRO A 540 -44.43 -2.36 41.33
N GLU A 541 -45.67 -2.25 41.81
CA GLU A 541 -46.78 -1.41 41.40
C GLU A 541 -46.59 0.11 41.60
N LYS A 542 -47.54 0.82 40.98
CA LYS A 542 -47.76 2.27 40.92
C LYS A 542 -47.82 2.95 42.29
N THR A 543 -47.25 4.16 42.38
CA THR A 543 -47.90 5.29 43.08
C THR A 543 -47.41 6.62 42.49
N GLU A 544 -48.35 7.50 42.15
CA GLU A 544 -48.14 8.88 41.73
C GLU A 544 -47.91 9.78 42.95
N ALA A 545 -47.06 10.81 42.83
CA ALA A 545 -47.23 12.13 43.47
C ALA A 545 -46.16 13.12 42.98
N GLU A 546 -46.63 14.31 42.58
CA GLU A 546 -45.88 15.51 42.20
C GLU A 546 -45.18 16.17 43.41
N GLY A 547 -44.15 17.00 43.16
CA GLY A 547 -43.63 17.93 44.16
C GLY A 547 -42.24 18.50 43.86
N SER A 548 -42.21 19.75 43.41
CA SER A 548 -41.09 20.65 43.12
C SER A 548 -40.08 20.89 44.25
N ALA A 549 -38.79 21.08 43.93
CA ALA A 549 -37.95 22.27 44.24
C ALA A 549 -36.44 22.03 43.98
N GLU A 550 -35.84 22.87 43.13
CA GLU A 550 -34.38 23.14 43.02
C GLU A 550 -33.90 24.03 44.20
N PRO A 551 -32.62 24.50 44.31
CA PRO A 551 -31.35 24.11 43.66
C PRO A 551 -30.20 23.91 44.70
N ASN A 552 -28.99 23.52 44.25
CA ASN A 552 -27.73 24.19 44.62
C ASN A 552 -26.50 23.54 43.96
N LEU A 553 -25.81 24.32 43.15
CA LEU A 553 -24.38 24.21 42.75
C LEU A 553 -23.63 25.31 43.55
N PRO A 554 -22.32 25.20 43.89
CA PRO A 554 -21.25 25.14 42.87
C PRO A 554 -19.90 24.44 43.23
N VAL A 555 -19.20 24.04 42.15
CA VAL A 555 -17.74 24.16 41.86
C VAL A 555 -16.69 23.51 42.82
N ALA A 556 -15.95 22.50 42.31
CA ALA A 556 -14.48 22.54 42.09
C ALA A 556 -13.84 21.12 41.96
N ALA A 557 -13.20 20.91 40.81
CA ALA A 557 -12.08 20.02 40.45
C ALA A 557 -11.62 18.88 41.39
N LYS A 558 -11.67 17.63 40.88
CA LYS A 558 -10.63 16.59 41.08
C LYS A 558 -10.50 15.71 39.83
N ASP A 559 -9.25 15.40 39.50
CA ASP A 559 -8.74 14.68 38.33
C ASP A 559 -9.34 13.28 38.06
N PRO A 560 -9.27 12.77 36.81
CA PRO A 560 -9.77 11.44 36.47
C PRO A 560 -8.71 10.39 36.81
N LYS A 561 -8.93 9.64 37.89
CA LYS A 561 -8.24 8.36 38.13
C LYS A 561 -8.88 7.26 37.29
N SER A 562 -8.14 6.82 36.28
CA SER A 562 -7.88 5.43 35.92
C SER A 562 -8.77 4.35 36.56
N SER A 563 -9.63 3.73 35.75
CA SER A 563 -9.84 2.26 35.66
C SER A 563 -11.19 1.98 34.99
N SER A 564 -11.27 2.12 33.67
CA SER A 564 -12.32 1.46 32.89
C SER A 564 -11.89 0.02 32.63
N GLU A 565 -12.12 -0.87 33.60
CA GLU A 565 -12.22 -2.30 33.32
C GLU A 565 -13.44 -2.51 32.42
N SER A 566 -13.24 -2.40 31.11
CA SER A 566 -14.24 -2.81 30.14
C SER A 566 -14.36 -4.32 30.24
N SER A 567 -15.51 -4.79 30.73
CA SER A 567 -15.84 -6.21 30.77
C SER A 567 -15.79 -6.79 29.35
N THR A 568 -14.67 -7.41 28.96
CA THR A 568 -14.54 -8.08 27.66
C THR A 568 -15.48 -9.27 27.62
N GLY A 569 -16.62 -9.08 26.96
CA GLY A 569 -17.59 -10.15 26.73
C GLY A 569 -16.93 -11.29 25.96
N LEU A 570 -16.89 -12.49 26.55
CA LEU A 570 -16.34 -13.68 25.90
C LEU A 570 -17.09 -13.96 24.58
N ILE A 571 -16.46 -13.61 23.46
CA ILE A 571 -17.01 -13.92 22.14
C ILE A 571 -16.69 -15.38 21.83
N PHE A 572 -17.73 -16.20 21.66
CA PHE A 572 -17.57 -17.61 21.35
C PHE A 572 -16.65 -17.81 20.14
N GLY A 573 -15.56 -18.57 20.26
CA GLY A 573 -14.65 -18.86 19.15
C GLY A 573 -13.46 -17.91 19.01
N LEU A 574 -13.34 -16.90 19.88
CA LEU A 574 -12.12 -16.12 20.09
C LEU A 574 -11.52 -16.44 21.46
N TRP A 575 -10.23 -16.17 21.60
CA TRP A 575 -9.53 -16.23 22.88
C TRP A 575 -9.88 -15.00 23.72
N PRO A 576 -10.01 -15.15 25.05
CA PRO A 576 -10.11 -14.01 25.93
C PRO A 576 -8.77 -13.28 26.05
N ASP A 577 -8.82 -11.98 26.30
CA ASP A 577 -7.65 -11.22 26.74
C ASP A 577 -7.38 -11.45 28.24
N PRO A 578 -6.11 -11.51 28.68
CA PRO A 578 -4.89 -11.48 27.88
C PRO A 578 -4.62 -12.80 27.13
N LEU A 579 -3.99 -12.70 25.96
CA LEU A 579 -3.60 -13.87 25.15
C LEU A 579 -2.59 -14.76 25.92
N PRO A 580 -2.67 -16.10 25.77
CA PRO A 580 -1.63 -17.01 26.25
C PRO A 580 -0.34 -16.86 25.41
N SER A 581 0.72 -17.55 25.82
CA SER A 581 2.01 -17.52 25.10
C SER A 581 1.84 -17.81 23.61
N VAL A 582 2.35 -16.91 22.79
CA VAL A 582 2.11 -16.89 21.35
C VAL A 582 3.05 -17.82 20.59
N THR A 583 4.25 -18.02 21.12
CA THR A 583 5.26 -18.94 20.58
C THR A 583 4.93 -20.41 20.85
N SER A 584 4.46 -20.75 22.06
CA SER A 584 4.30 -22.13 22.53
C SER A 584 2.90 -22.74 22.36
N HIS A 585 1.90 -21.95 21.97
CA HIS A 585 0.51 -22.43 21.89
C HIS A 585 0.29 -23.53 20.83
N CYS A 586 0.92 -23.40 19.66
CA CYS A 586 0.74 -24.36 18.57
C CYS A 586 1.75 -25.49 18.68
N SER A 587 1.48 -26.60 17.99
CA SER A 587 2.41 -27.74 17.93
C SER A 587 3.75 -27.39 17.27
N ARG A 588 3.82 -26.25 16.59
CA ARG A 588 5.01 -25.67 15.95
C ARG A 588 5.20 -24.26 16.48
N VAL A 589 6.44 -23.89 16.76
CA VAL A 589 6.77 -22.59 17.37
C VAL A 589 6.50 -21.45 16.37
N THR A 590 5.81 -20.40 16.80
CA THR A 590 5.50 -19.23 15.96
C THR A 590 6.70 -18.29 15.82
N LEU A 591 7.09 -17.99 14.59
CA LEU A 591 8.17 -17.05 14.23
C LEU A 591 7.69 -15.64 13.91
N GLY A 592 6.43 -15.49 13.46
CA GLY A 592 5.92 -14.22 12.99
C GLY A 592 4.57 -14.33 12.28
N TRP A 593 4.16 -13.22 11.66
CA TRP A 593 2.89 -13.11 10.94
C TRP A 593 3.03 -12.43 9.59
N VAL A 594 2.11 -12.78 8.71
CA VAL A 594 1.91 -12.18 7.40
C VAL A 594 0.96 -10.99 7.53
N THR A 595 1.42 -9.81 7.08
CA THR A 595 0.56 -8.61 6.96
C THR A 595 -0.16 -8.59 5.61
N GLN A 596 0.42 -9.17 4.56
CA GLN A 596 -0.20 -9.24 3.23
C GLN A 596 0.05 -10.59 2.60
N GLY A 597 -1.02 -11.36 2.35
CA GLY A 597 -0.98 -12.64 1.65
C GLY A 597 -1.90 -12.64 0.44
N ASP A 598 -1.39 -13.04 -0.73
CA ASP A 598 -2.22 -13.37 -1.89
C ASP A 598 -1.50 -14.31 -2.87
N PHE A 599 -2.18 -14.70 -3.94
CA PHE A 599 -1.55 -15.35 -5.08
C PHE A 599 -0.88 -14.32 -5.99
N SER A 600 0.43 -14.48 -6.23
CA SER A 600 1.23 -13.61 -7.09
C SER A 600 1.14 -14.09 -8.52
N LEU A 601 0.54 -13.28 -9.39
CA LEU A 601 0.48 -13.58 -10.83
C LEU A 601 1.86 -13.45 -11.50
N SER A 602 2.77 -12.67 -10.92
CA SER A 602 4.15 -12.54 -11.41
C SER A 602 4.99 -13.78 -11.14
N ALA A 603 4.90 -14.34 -9.93
CA ALA A 603 5.66 -15.53 -9.57
C ALA A 603 4.95 -16.85 -9.96
N GLY A 604 3.63 -16.82 -10.14
CA GLY A 604 2.81 -18.01 -10.40
C GLY A 604 2.60 -18.88 -9.16
N CYS A 605 2.86 -18.36 -7.97
CA CYS A 605 2.68 -19.05 -6.70
C CYS A 605 2.08 -18.12 -5.62
N GLY A 606 1.71 -18.70 -4.47
CA GLY A 606 1.27 -17.91 -3.33
C GLY A 606 2.43 -17.14 -2.70
N GLU A 607 2.29 -15.82 -2.59
CA GLU A 607 3.30 -14.96 -1.99
C GLU A 607 2.73 -14.16 -0.85
N ALA A 608 3.53 -14.04 0.20
CA ALA A 608 3.20 -13.31 1.39
C ALA A 608 4.32 -12.37 1.80
N LEU A 609 3.93 -11.28 2.42
CA LEU A 609 4.82 -10.31 3.03
C LEU A 609 4.44 -10.18 4.50
N GLY A 610 5.44 -10.07 5.35
CA GLY A 610 5.20 -10.01 6.79
C GLY A 610 6.46 -9.78 7.58
N PHE A 611 6.32 -9.94 8.89
CA PHE A 611 7.41 -9.75 9.84
C PHE A 611 7.68 -11.02 10.61
N VAL A 612 8.96 -11.31 10.81
CA VAL A 612 9.43 -12.41 11.65
C VAL A 612 10.40 -11.90 12.70
N SER A 613 10.44 -12.56 13.86
CA SER A 613 11.43 -12.28 14.90
C SER A 613 12.83 -12.61 14.39
N VAL A 614 13.78 -11.68 14.57
CA VAL A 614 15.19 -11.89 14.22
C VAL A 614 15.79 -13.01 15.06
N ALA A 615 15.47 -13.06 16.35
CA ALA A 615 15.91 -14.10 17.28
C ALA A 615 15.42 -15.49 16.84
N GLY A 616 14.12 -15.60 16.56
CA GLY A 616 13.54 -16.86 16.09
C GLY A 616 14.07 -17.30 14.74
N LEU A 617 14.27 -16.37 13.80
CA LEU A 617 14.85 -16.68 12.49
C LEU A 617 16.27 -17.24 12.63
N LEU A 618 17.10 -16.66 13.49
CA LEU A 618 18.48 -17.11 13.70
C LEU A 618 18.54 -18.46 14.41
N SER A 619 17.73 -18.68 15.45
CA SER A 619 17.60 -20.01 16.09
C SER A 619 17.16 -21.08 15.08
N THR A 620 16.22 -20.74 14.19
CA THR A 620 15.78 -21.62 13.10
C THR A 620 16.89 -21.92 12.09
N ILE A 621 17.68 -20.93 11.68
CA ILE A 621 18.77 -21.13 10.72
C ILE A 621 19.91 -21.99 11.31
N LEU A 622 20.18 -21.84 12.61
CA LEU A 622 21.20 -22.63 13.31
C LEU A 622 20.80 -24.10 13.48
N SER A 623 19.52 -24.37 13.70
CA SER A 623 18.98 -25.73 13.83
C SER A 623 18.77 -26.46 12.49
N GLN A 624 18.71 -25.71 11.37
CA GLN A 624 18.48 -26.27 10.04
C GLN A 624 19.77 -26.75 9.34
N PRO A 625 19.71 -27.87 8.60
CA PRO A 625 20.80 -28.26 7.70
C PRO A 625 20.95 -27.24 6.56
N THR A 626 22.16 -27.14 6.01
CA THR A 626 22.57 -26.13 5.01
C THR A 626 21.75 -26.14 3.72
N GLU A 627 21.11 -27.27 3.39
CA GLU A 627 20.27 -27.43 2.20
C GLU A 627 18.87 -26.82 2.33
N TYR A 628 18.32 -26.79 3.55
CA TYR A 628 16.94 -26.34 3.82
C TYR A 628 16.88 -25.00 4.55
N ARG A 629 18.00 -24.26 4.62
CA ARG A 629 18.05 -22.94 5.25
C ARG A 629 17.04 -21.99 4.62
N GLY A 630 16.30 -21.30 5.48
CA GLY A 630 15.27 -20.33 5.06
C GLY A 630 13.97 -20.99 4.61
N ILE A 631 13.79 -22.30 4.79
CA ILE A 631 12.48 -22.94 4.64
C ILE A 631 11.72 -22.86 5.96
N VAL A 632 10.46 -22.45 5.91
CA VAL A 632 9.57 -22.32 7.07
C VAL A 632 8.18 -22.86 6.75
N LEU A 633 7.36 -23.01 7.79
CA LEU A 633 5.95 -23.37 7.64
C LEU A 633 5.08 -22.12 7.70
N LEU A 634 4.02 -22.10 6.89
CA LEU A 634 2.98 -21.08 6.89
C LEU A 634 1.62 -21.73 7.15
N ARG A 635 0.84 -21.15 8.06
CA ARG A 635 -0.53 -21.59 8.38
C ARG A 635 -1.51 -20.43 8.33
N ASN A 636 -2.56 -20.54 7.52
CA ASN A 636 -3.65 -19.56 7.51
C ASN A 636 -4.49 -19.66 8.79
N PRO A 637 -5.06 -18.55 9.31
CA PRO A 637 -5.91 -18.57 10.52
C PRO A 637 -7.14 -19.49 10.40
N THR A 638 -7.61 -19.68 9.18
CA THR A 638 -8.81 -20.45 8.85
C THR A 638 -8.53 -21.93 8.58
N SER A 639 -7.27 -22.32 8.44
CA SER A 639 -6.83 -23.67 8.03
C SER A 639 -5.99 -24.33 9.11
N LEU A 640 -6.06 -25.65 9.20
CA LEU A 640 -5.15 -26.47 10.04
C LEU A 640 -3.90 -26.93 9.28
N HIS A 641 -3.89 -26.81 7.95
CA HIS A 641 -2.78 -27.30 7.13
C HIS A 641 -1.63 -26.30 7.13
N TYR A 642 -0.44 -26.79 7.47
CA TYR A 642 0.81 -26.07 7.24
C TYR A 642 1.24 -26.23 5.78
N ARG A 643 1.82 -25.17 5.23
CA ARG A 643 2.41 -25.16 3.89
C ARG A 643 3.85 -24.72 3.98
N LEU A 644 4.71 -25.33 3.18
CA LEU A 644 6.12 -24.97 3.13
C LEU A 644 6.31 -23.69 2.31
N ALA A 645 7.04 -22.75 2.90
CA ALA A 645 7.36 -21.46 2.32
C ALA A 645 8.87 -21.21 2.41
N LYS A 646 9.40 -20.51 1.41
CA LYS A 646 10.77 -20.01 1.41
C LYS A 646 10.81 -18.56 1.86
N ILE A 647 11.65 -18.24 2.84
CA ILE A 647 11.96 -16.88 3.28
C ILE A 647 12.98 -16.26 2.34
N ASN A 648 12.64 -15.09 1.81
CA ASN A 648 13.52 -14.23 1.04
C ASN A 648 13.59 -12.85 1.72
N ILE A 649 14.80 -12.49 2.18
CA ILE A 649 15.12 -11.13 2.63
C ILE A 649 15.79 -10.42 1.46
N GLU A 650 15.00 -9.60 0.76
CA GLU A 650 15.44 -8.82 -0.41
C GLU A 650 15.94 -7.44 0.09
N VAL A 651 17.23 -7.12 -0.09
CA VAL A 651 17.89 -5.87 0.40
C VAL A 651 18.76 -5.16 -0.63
#